data_AF-A0A523HX33-F1
#
_entry.id   AF-A0A523HX33-F1
#
_cell.length_a   1.000
_cell.length_b   1.000
_cell.length_c   1.000
_cell.angle_alpha   90.00
_cell.angle_beta   90.00
_cell.angle_gamma   90.00
#
_symmetry.space_group_name_H-M   'P 1'
#
loop_
_entity.id
_entity.type
_entity.pdbx_description
1 polymer ?
#
loop_
_entity_poly.entity_id
_entity_poly.type
_entity_poly.pdbx_seq_one_letter_code
_entity_poly.pdbx_strand_id
1 'polypeptide(L)'
;MESAAMDKLKLSLTVLLAVLFTTAFLNVTHAQNTNLDVHIVPEEAEIDLGESIKLDAFAFSLNSAANAPAKIDAITWDVEPDSMGTITDDGFFIAGRRVGIVKIKVTIHIGNEQIVKVVCIRIGRLPKPFFDVKIVPNGAVVAPGTEQQFEVVVTSLNGQVRPQNVQWEIKPEDLGKISEEGLFAAGDRDGRGKVVAVVQLDGLRIPASADVIVHDPPTGAISGNISNDADSSPIGSAVVKAVRLGRIRWIQRTESDDAGNYVLDNLIPGRYILYANARGFIGEFYDNTRDYLQAFVLTVAEDDTVTDKNFGLSEGAKIAGTVVTDSDTPQPLANAHVVAFLKLNPRVAKHATTNDEGAYEIGELETGAYLVAANAPGYGAEFFDDAKDLADAKILNVQEPEKVEDIDFALGMASAISGVVRNAVDQEPIAGAHVRVFSHSPDAVRPDNRVFRETRTNENGEYLVQVRPGSYLVSASAEGFNTQFHDHAADREDATLVKVESDSHTADINFDLTKRGSIAGKVTNQASGDPLAGAIVQAFKESSNSDHALSIAGFRAKTDDEGNYLIGNVPSGKYIVLAAAEEYLPEFWEEVPTKDLATFVDVTVGESKEAINFTLDPGGSISGTVASAIDSLPVVKALVQVWAADSKHGRRTFTDENGEYKMGGLATGSHLVQVIADGFHAQFYETSRTRDQADLVEVTAPNETSGIDLFLHPKEDRRGTITGRVFSDADDTPLFGGVVIAVSPRDRIPHIAFSGPRGHYKLTDLPPGRYYMFAWARGFVGEFFKDTRRFRDADPVSVENEQVAEGIDFGLRPRQRNGTYTVHGRIRGAANNTPLQGILVRAISGDGDVEVNAVTDANGNYSLIDLPAGDYRIDASGVGFEDGYFGGTNEQNASSITVGNGQDFEGANMNLGEDNITSVSDGDAAVPEAFDLSQNYPNPFNPETQIKYQLSENSQVTLKIFNLLGQEVITLVNQEQPIGVYTVQWNGKDSFGRQAATGVYIYQMKAGDKFVMSKPMLLLK
;
A
#
# COMPACT_ATOMS: atom_id res chain seq x y z
N MET A 1 42.61 23.74 -10.35
CA MET A 1 42.23 24.87 -9.49
C MET A 1 40.72 25.04 -9.59
N GLU A 2 39.91 24.02 -9.23
CA GLU A 2 39.68 23.46 -7.87
C GLU A 2 38.76 24.42 -7.08
N SER A 3 37.52 24.02 -6.76
CA SER A 3 37.10 23.08 -5.69
C SER A 3 37.11 23.76 -4.32
N ALA A 4 36.06 23.72 -3.48
CA ALA A 4 34.80 22.95 -3.49
C ALA A 4 33.59 23.90 -3.23
N ALA A 5 32.34 23.51 -2.92
CA ALA A 5 31.70 22.22 -2.60
C ALA A 5 30.23 22.27 -3.11
N MET A 6 29.67 21.22 -3.73
CA MET A 6 29.02 20.07 -3.08
C MET A 6 27.87 20.51 -2.14
N ASP A 7 26.62 20.59 -2.60
CA ASP A 7 25.73 19.48 -3.03
C ASP A 7 25.35 18.51 -1.89
N LYS A 8 24.38 18.96 -1.09
CA LYS A 8 23.51 18.20 -0.16
C LYS A 8 22.17 18.97 -0.18
N LEU A 9 20.97 18.36 -0.19
CA LEU A 9 20.59 16.97 0.10
C LEU A 9 19.35 16.54 -0.75
N LYS A 10 19.22 15.23 -1.03
CA LYS A 10 18.06 14.57 -1.69
C LYS A 10 16.91 14.35 -0.66
N LEU A 11 15.63 14.60 -0.98
CA LEU A 11 14.60 13.75 -1.64
C LEU A 11 13.97 12.66 -0.71
N SER A 12 12.71 12.25 -0.99
CA SER A 12 11.86 11.20 -0.34
C SER A 12 11.14 11.59 0.98
N LEU A 13 9.95 11.07 1.36
CA LEU A 13 8.99 10.09 0.77
C LEU A 13 7.52 10.40 1.23
N THR A 14 6.52 9.56 0.90
CA THR A 14 5.06 9.90 0.83
C THR A 14 4.12 8.87 1.53
N VAL A 15 2.81 9.21 1.70
CA VAL A 15 1.57 8.35 1.87
C VAL A 15 1.04 8.00 3.29
N LEU A 16 -0.25 8.32 3.59
CA LEU A 16 -1.39 7.37 3.80
C LEU A 16 -2.77 8.07 4.06
N LEU A 17 -3.87 7.45 3.60
CA LEU A 17 -5.34 7.72 3.62
C LEU A 17 -5.94 8.61 4.74
N ALA A 18 -6.97 9.48 4.55
CA ALA A 18 -8.29 9.42 3.86
C ALA A 18 -9.39 8.68 4.67
N VAL A 19 -10.73 8.90 4.54
CA VAL A 19 -11.61 9.43 3.44
C VAL A 19 -12.88 10.17 4.02
N LEU A 20 -13.97 10.34 3.23
CA LEU A 20 -15.35 10.82 3.56
C LEU A 20 -15.57 12.36 3.73
N PHE A 21 -16.76 12.98 3.52
CA PHE A 21 -17.86 12.84 2.51
C PHE A 21 -18.89 14.03 2.61
N THR A 22 -19.90 14.13 1.70
CA THR A 22 -21.02 15.13 1.56
C THR A 22 -20.69 16.64 1.49
N THR A 23 -21.19 17.50 0.58
CA THR A 23 -21.80 17.37 -0.79
C THR A 23 -21.78 18.75 -1.51
N ALA A 24 -21.49 18.78 -2.83
CA ALA A 24 -21.78 19.86 -3.82
C ALA A 24 -21.17 21.28 -3.61
N PHE A 25 -20.91 22.09 -4.64
CA PHE A 25 -21.02 21.99 -6.12
C PHE A 25 -19.69 22.47 -6.77
N LEU A 26 -19.46 22.19 -8.07
CA LEU A 26 -18.51 22.86 -9.01
C LEU A 26 -17.09 23.21 -8.46
N ASN A 27 -15.97 22.58 -8.86
CA ASN A 27 -15.55 22.01 -10.16
C ASN A 27 -15.62 23.04 -11.31
N VAL A 28 -14.69 23.10 -12.27
CA VAL A 28 -14.05 22.00 -13.02
C VAL A 28 -12.56 22.23 -13.32
N THR A 29 -11.67 21.57 -12.55
CA THR A 29 -10.41 20.89 -13.02
C THR A 29 -9.28 21.69 -13.72
N HIS A 30 -8.00 21.28 -13.78
CA HIS A 30 -7.55 20.14 -14.62
C HIS A 30 -6.00 19.83 -14.63
N ALA A 31 -5.51 18.95 -13.74
CA ALA A 31 -4.24 18.17 -13.84
C ALA A 31 -2.88 18.93 -13.96
N GLN A 32 -1.74 18.37 -13.53
CA GLN A 32 -0.86 17.45 -14.28
C GLN A 32 0.06 16.70 -13.28
N ASN A 33 0.47 15.45 -13.47
CA ASN A 33 0.64 14.71 -14.73
C ASN A 33 -0.06 13.34 -14.72
N THR A 34 -1.24 13.27 -14.10
CA THR A 34 -2.19 12.17 -14.30
C THR A 34 -2.70 12.22 -15.73
N ASN A 35 -2.21 11.33 -16.59
CA ASN A 35 -2.41 11.39 -18.04
C ASN A 35 -3.74 10.74 -18.45
N LEU A 36 -4.82 10.98 -17.70
CA LEU A 36 -6.05 10.21 -17.76
C LEU A 36 -7.28 11.13 -17.65
N ASP A 37 -8.16 11.06 -18.65
CA ASP A 37 -9.42 11.84 -18.75
C ASP A 37 -10.64 10.90 -18.67
N VAL A 38 -11.79 11.34 -18.12
CA VAL A 38 -12.87 10.44 -17.65
C VAL A 38 -14.28 11.02 -17.74
N HIS A 39 -15.22 10.26 -18.33
CA HIS A 39 -16.64 10.63 -18.52
C HIS A 39 -17.62 9.54 -18.06
N ILE A 40 -18.87 9.94 -17.82
CA ILE A 40 -19.98 9.10 -17.30
C ILE A 40 -21.29 9.53 -17.96
N VAL A 41 -22.13 8.58 -18.37
CA VAL A 41 -23.39 8.87 -19.08
C VAL A 41 -24.51 7.98 -18.54
N PRO A 42 -25.74 8.50 -18.28
CA PRO A 42 -26.14 9.92 -18.25
C PRO A 42 -25.60 10.71 -17.04
N GLU A 43 -25.57 12.04 -17.16
CA GLU A 43 -25.06 12.96 -16.13
C GLU A 43 -26.13 13.42 -15.11
N GLU A 44 -27.42 13.43 -15.50
CA GLU A 44 -28.58 13.56 -14.61
C GLU A 44 -29.77 12.68 -15.07
N ALA A 45 -30.63 12.25 -14.14
CA ALA A 45 -31.85 11.46 -14.45
C ALA A 45 -32.97 11.59 -13.38
N GLU A 46 -34.20 11.20 -13.72
CA GLU A 46 -35.31 10.97 -12.78
C GLU A 46 -35.96 9.60 -13.06
N ILE A 47 -36.07 8.73 -12.05
CA ILE A 47 -36.57 7.35 -12.13
C ILE A 47 -37.44 6.99 -10.90
N ASP A 48 -38.38 6.05 -11.01
CA ASP A 48 -39.25 5.66 -9.90
C ASP A 48 -38.62 4.61 -8.96
N LEU A 49 -39.26 4.37 -7.80
CA LEU A 49 -38.72 3.60 -6.68
C LEU A 49 -38.51 2.11 -7.01
N GLY A 50 -37.29 1.73 -7.40
CA GLY A 50 -36.91 0.37 -7.80
C GLY A 50 -36.64 0.21 -9.30
N GLU A 51 -36.75 1.27 -10.11
CA GLU A 51 -36.32 1.26 -11.51
C GLU A 51 -34.79 1.28 -11.65
N SER A 52 -34.29 0.79 -12.77
CA SER A 52 -32.86 0.64 -13.07
C SER A 52 -32.45 1.47 -14.29
N ILE A 53 -31.34 2.20 -14.19
CA ILE A 53 -30.72 2.96 -15.26
C ILE A 53 -29.22 2.65 -15.30
N LYS A 54 -28.67 2.37 -16.48
CA LYS A 54 -27.23 2.16 -16.60
C LYS A 54 -26.50 3.49 -16.67
N LEU A 55 -25.48 3.62 -15.82
CA LEU A 55 -24.42 4.60 -15.97
C LEU A 55 -23.21 3.84 -16.54
N ASP A 56 -22.66 4.22 -17.69
CA ASP A 56 -21.38 3.67 -18.16
C ASP A 56 -20.26 4.70 -17.96
N ALA A 57 -19.09 4.24 -17.50
CA ALA A 57 -17.92 5.08 -17.26
C ALA A 57 -16.75 4.72 -18.18
N PHE A 58 -16.05 5.75 -18.68
CA PHE A 58 -15.01 5.62 -19.70
C PHE A 58 -13.79 6.47 -19.33
N ALA A 59 -12.57 5.94 -19.54
CA ALA A 59 -11.31 6.61 -19.21
C ALA A 59 -10.28 6.58 -20.36
N PHE A 60 -9.36 7.56 -20.39
CA PHE A 60 -8.57 7.87 -21.59
C PHE A 60 -7.09 8.23 -21.37
N SER A 61 -6.12 7.42 -21.83
CA SER A 61 -4.69 7.63 -21.49
C SER A 61 -3.92 8.47 -22.52
N LEU A 62 -3.61 9.71 -22.14
CA LEU A 62 -3.10 10.82 -22.97
C LEU A 62 -1.61 10.71 -23.36
N ASN A 63 -0.81 9.94 -22.62
CA ASN A 63 0.63 9.79 -22.88
C ASN A 63 0.96 8.64 -23.84
N SER A 64 -0.08 7.99 -24.37
CA SER A 64 0.03 7.04 -25.47
C SER A 64 -1.13 7.25 -26.44
N ALA A 65 -0.92 6.78 -27.65
CA ALA A 65 -0.67 7.79 -28.64
C ALA A 65 -1.87 8.12 -29.55
N ALA A 66 -3.08 7.84 -29.10
CA ALA A 66 -4.26 8.55 -29.62
C ALA A 66 -5.32 8.74 -28.53
N ASN A 67 -4.88 8.90 -27.27
CA ASN A 67 -5.67 9.00 -26.04
C ASN A 67 -6.37 7.70 -25.68
N ALA A 68 -5.59 6.74 -25.16
CA ALA A 68 -5.94 5.32 -25.11
C ALA A 68 -7.34 5.05 -24.64
N PRO A 69 -8.02 3.98 -25.10
CA PRO A 69 -8.94 3.27 -24.23
C PRO A 69 -8.18 2.83 -22.98
N ALA A 70 -8.17 3.68 -21.94
CA ALA A 70 -7.50 3.36 -20.71
C ALA A 70 -8.22 2.15 -20.12
N LYS A 71 -7.47 1.11 -19.77
CA LYS A 71 -8.06 -0.03 -19.08
C LYS A 71 -8.45 0.48 -17.70
N ILE A 72 -9.74 0.77 -17.52
CA ILE A 72 -10.27 0.99 -16.19
C ILE A 72 -10.07 -0.35 -15.47
N ASP A 73 -9.17 -0.35 -14.49
CA ASP A 73 -8.80 -1.53 -13.73
C ASP A 73 -9.87 -1.85 -12.68
N ALA A 74 -10.59 -0.83 -12.21
CA ALA A 74 -11.86 -0.96 -11.50
C ALA A 74 -12.68 0.34 -11.61
N ILE A 75 -13.95 0.27 -12.03
CA ILE A 75 -14.90 1.33 -11.70
C ILE A 75 -15.45 0.99 -10.31
N THR A 76 -15.43 1.96 -9.40
CA THR A 76 -16.07 1.87 -8.09
C THR A 76 -17.10 2.98 -7.99
N TRP A 77 -18.35 2.60 -8.18
CA TRP A 77 -19.50 3.49 -8.10
C TRP A 77 -19.99 3.52 -6.64
N ASP A 78 -20.22 4.73 -6.12
CA ASP A 78 -20.30 5.05 -4.69
C ASP A 78 -21.52 5.97 -4.49
N VAL A 79 -22.62 5.44 -3.94
CA VAL A 79 -23.92 6.13 -3.93
C VAL A 79 -24.03 7.01 -2.69
N GLU A 80 -24.38 8.29 -2.83
CA GLU A 80 -24.44 9.24 -1.73
C GLU A 80 -25.83 9.92 -1.58
N PRO A 81 -26.49 9.83 -0.41
CA PRO A 81 -26.23 8.87 0.66
C PRO A 81 -26.67 7.46 0.22
N ASP A 82 -25.87 6.44 0.55
CA ASP A 82 -25.94 5.04 0.08
C ASP A 82 -27.35 4.45 0.19
N SER A 83 -28.08 4.87 1.22
CA SER A 83 -29.49 4.54 1.45
C SER A 83 -30.45 4.90 0.29
N MET A 84 -30.03 5.68 -0.70
CA MET A 84 -30.83 6.05 -1.87
C MET A 84 -30.73 5.04 -3.02
N GLY A 85 -29.77 4.10 -3.03
CA GLY A 85 -29.72 3.09 -4.08
C GLY A 85 -28.43 2.32 -4.21
N THR A 86 -28.46 1.34 -5.09
CA THR A 86 -27.36 0.39 -5.32
C THR A 86 -27.02 0.38 -6.78
N ILE A 87 -25.75 0.58 -7.08
CA ILE A 87 -25.15 0.50 -8.39
C ILE A 87 -24.25 -0.72 -8.44
N THR A 88 -24.26 -1.43 -9.57
CA THR A 88 -23.36 -2.56 -9.84
C THR A 88 -21.98 -2.08 -10.31
N ASP A 89 -20.97 -2.94 -10.27
CA ASP A 89 -19.60 -2.60 -10.69
C ASP A 89 -19.52 -2.21 -12.18
N ASP A 90 -20.40 -2.80 -13.03
CA ASP A 90 -20.57 -2.42 -14.43
C ASP A 90 -21.43 -1.16 -14.63
N GLY A 91 -21.96 -0.57 -13.55
CA GLY A 91 -22.56 0.77 -13.51
C GLY A 91 -24.08 0.84 -13.58
N PHE A 92 -24.79 -0.27 -13.43
CA PHE A 92 -26.26 -0.25 -13.40
C PHE A 92 -26.78 0.32 -12.07
N PHE A 93 -27.12 1.61 -12.01
CA PHE A 93 -27.79 2.20 -10.86
C PHE A 93 -29.23 1.72 -10.80
N ILE A 94 -29.63 1.16 -9.67
CA ILE A 94 -31.01 0.80 -9.41
C ILE A 94 -31.49 1.59 -8.19
N ALA A 95 -32.61 2.28 -8.38
CA ALA A 95 -33.24 3.15 -7.40
C ALA A 95 -33.53 2.39 -6.10
N GLY A 96 -32.68 2.61 -5.10
CA GLY A 96 -33.04 2.34 -3.71
C GLY A 96 -34.25 3.19 -3.41
N ARG A 97 -35.26 2.57 -2.85
CA ARG A 97 -36.62 3.11 -2.87
C ARG A 97 -36.84 4.29 -1.91
N ARG A 98 -35.88 5.17 -1.68
CA ARG A 98 -36.03 6.37 -0.84
C ARG A 98 -36.40 7.53 -1.75
N VAL A 99 -37.41 8.29 -1.37
CA VAL A 99 -37.89 9.39 -2.21
C VAL A 99 -37.03 10.62 -1.96
N GLY A 100 -36.35 11.14 -2.99
CA GLY A 100 -35.37 12.22 -2.83
C GLY A 100 -34.41 12.36 -4.00
N ILE A 101 -33.24 12.95 -3.75
CA ILE A 101 -32.14 13.11 -4.72
C ILE A 101 -30.93 12.33 -4.21
N VAL A 102 -30.29 11.58 -5.09
CA VAL A 102 -29.04 10.85 -4.87
C VAL A 102 -27.91 11.45 -5.69
N LYS A 103 -26.68 11.28 -5.21
CA LYS A 103 -25.44 11.66 -5.88
C LYS A 103 -24.56 10.43 -6.04
N ILE A 104 -24.43 9.93 -7.25
CA ILE A 104 -23.66 8.73 -7.53
C ILE A 104 -22.26 9.20 -7.88
N LYS A 105 -21.36 9.10 -6.90
CA LYS A 105 -19.94 9.45 -6.99
C LYS A 105 -19.20 8.24 -7.56
N VAL A 106 -18.31 8.45 -8.50
CA VAL A 106 -17.79 7.35 -9.31
C VAL A 106 -16.29 7.46 -9.42
N THR A 107 -15.61 6.51 -8.81
CA THR A 107 -14.17 6.46 -8.63
C THR A 107 -13.60 5.45 -9.62
N ILE A 108 -12.98 5.96 -10.67
CA ILE A 108 -12.58 5.21 -11.86
C ILE A 108 -11.06 5.04 -11.78
N HIS A 109 -10.61 3.80 -11.55
CA HIS A 109 -9.21 3.44 -11.37
C HIS A 109 -8.57 3.07 -12.71
N ILE A 110 -7.40 3.63 -13.03
CA ILE A 110 -6.57 3.21 -14.15
C ILE A 110 -5.11 3.20 -13.69
N GLY A 111 -4.45 2.03 -13.72
CA GLY A 111 -3.12 1.87 -13.16
C GLY A 111 -3.10 2.25 -11.67
N ASN A 112 -2.34 3.29 -11.32
CA ASN A 112 -2.24 3.83 -9.96
C ASN A 112 -3.08 5.11 -9.75
N GLU A 113 -3.93 5.50 -10.71
CA GLU A 113 -4.68 6.76 -10.69
C GLU A 113 -6.17 6.50 -10.43
N GLN A 114 -6.75 7.15 -9.41
CA GLN A 114 -8.19 7.21 -9.15
C GLN A 114 -8.73 8.56 -9.64
N ILE A 115 -9.79 8.53 -10.44
CA ILE A 115 -10.46 9.75 -10.92
C ILE A 115 -11.92 9.72 -10.50
N VAL A 116 -12.39 10.78 -9.84
CA VAL A 116 -13.71 10.83 -9.18
C VAL A 116 -14.63 11.86 -9.84
N LYS A 117 -15.78 11.42 -10.32
CA LYS A 117 -16.90 12.24 -10.86
C LYS A 117 -18.15 12.05 -10.00
N VAL A 118 -19.20 12.86 -10.18
CA VAL A 118 -20.48 12.74 -9.45
C VAL A 118 -21.66 13.03 -10.38
N VAL A 119 -22.65 12.13 -10.40
CA VAL A 119 -23.90 12.17 -11.19
C VAL A 119 -25.09 12.40 -10.26
N CYS A 120 -26.08 13.22 -10.63
CA CYS A 120 -27.27 13.49 -9.80
C CYS A 120 -28.51 12.77 -10.33
N ILE A 121 -29.14 11.89 -9.55
CA ILE A 121 -30.40 11.22 -9.93
C ILE A 121 -31.50 11.55 -8.92
N ARG A 122 -32.70 11.83 -9.41
CA ARG A 122 -33.91 11.95 -8.58
C ARG A 122 -34.67 10.63 -8.57
N ILE A 123 -35.12 10.24 -7.39
CA ILE A 123 -35.72 8.93 -7.17
C ILE A 123 -37.12 9.09 -6.58
N GLY A 124 -38.10 8.55 -7.32
CA GLY A 124 -39.47 8.34 -6.90
C GLY A 124 -40.37 9.57 -6.96
N ARG A 125 -41.62 9.33 -7.37
CA ARG A 125 -42.74 10.15 -6.89
C ARG A 125 -43.05 9.76 -5.44
N LEU A 126 -43.40 10.75 -4.62
CA LEU A 126 -43.89 10.49 -3.27
C LEU A 126 -45.23 9.71 -3.33
N PRO A 127 -45.38 8.54 -2.65
CA PRO A 127 -44.34 7.71 -2.00
C PRO A 127 -44.53 6.17 -2.01
N LYS A 128 -43.47 5.45 -1.58
CA LYS A 128 -43.42 4.04 -1.06
C LYS A 128 -43.26 2.91 -2.11
N PRO A 129 -42.53 1.80 -1.81
CA PRO A 129 -41.88 1.38 -0.53
C PRO A 129 -40.53 2.09 -0.24
N PHE A 130 -39.79 1.77 0.84
CA PHE A 130 -38.34 2.05 1.02
C PHE A 130 -37.64 0.74 1.38
N PHE A 131 -36.63 0.28 0.64
CA PHE A 131 -35.96 -0.99 0.94
C PHE A 131 -34.76 -0.77 1.90
N ASP A 132 -34.90 -1.17 3.17
CA ASP A 132 -33.83 -1.15 4.19
C ASP A 132 -33.53 -2.59 4.62
N VAL A 133 -32.44 -3.16 4.09
CA VAL A 133 -32.03 -4.55 4.28
C VAL A 133 -31.01 -4.62 5.42
N LYS A 134 -31.41 -5.22 6.55
CA LYS A 134 -30.56 -5.38 7.73
C LYS A 134 -30.55 -6.83 8.20
N ILE A 135 -29.35 -7.34 8.46
CA ILE A 135 -29.22 -8.52 9.31
C ILE A 135 -29.50 -8.08 10.76
N VAL A 136 -30.33 -8.86 11.46
CA VAL A 136 -30.67 -8.68 12.86
C VAL A 136 -30.31 -9.97 13.62
N PRO A 137 -29.46 -9.90 14.66
CA PRO A 137 -28.75 -8.71 15.14
C PRO A 137 -27.69 -8.23 14.14
N ASN A 138 -27.41 -6.92 14.12
CA ASN A 138 -26.40 -6.32 13.22
C ASN A 138 -24.94 -6.62 13.64
N GLY A 139 -24.77 -7.29 14.78
CA GLY A 139 -23.58 -8.03 15.15
C GLY A 139 -23.86 -8.90 16.37
N ALA A 140 -23.08 -9.96 16.58
CA ALA A 140 -23.23 -10.86 17.71
C ALA A 140 -21.88 -11.33 18.24
N VAL A 141 -21.83 -11.57 19.56
CA VAL A 141 -20.78 -12.37 20.20
C VAL A 141 -21.40 -13.74 20.48
N VAL A 142 -20.78 -14.80 19.98
CA VAL A 142 -21.34 -16.17 19.91
C VAL A 142 -20.32 -17.13 20.52
N ALA A 143 -20.70 -17.84 21.58
CA ALA A 143 -19.80 -18.78 22.25
C ALA A 143 -19.39 -19.93 21.31
N PRO A 144 -18.13 -20.43 21.37
CA PRO A 144 -17.68 -21.56 20.57
C PRO A 144 -18.63 -22.77 20.67
N GLY A 145 -18.98 -23.37 19.53
CA GLY A 145 -19.92 -24.50 19.47
C GLY A 145 -21.39 -24.16 19.77
N THR A 146 -21.76 -22.88 19.89
CA THR A 146 -23.15 -22.42 19.99
C THR A 146 -23.66 -21.80 18.69
N GLU A 147 -24.97 -21.60 18.60
CA GLU A 147 -25.64 -21.12 17.39
C GLU A 147 -26.30 -19.75 17.61
N GLN A 148 -26.13 -18.83 16.66
CA GLN A 148 -26.81 -17.55 16.60
C GLN A 148 -27.68 -17.49 15.34
N GLN A 149 -28.99 -17.35 15.52
CA GLN A 149 -29.89 -17.03 14.42
C GLN A 149 -29.66 -15.59 13.98
N PHE A 150 -29.35 -15.39 12.71
CA PHE A 150 -29.41 -14.09 12.05
C PHE A 150 -30.66 -14.07 11.16
N GLU A 151 -31.53 -13.06 11.29
CA GLU A 151 -32.66 -12.85 10.36
C GLU A 151 -32.34 -11.64 9.46
N VAL A 152 -32.60 -11.76 8.15
CA VAL A 152 -32.67 -10.57 7.28
C VAL A 152 -34.04 -9.93 7.47
N VAL A 153 -34.05 -8.80 8.15
CA VAL A 153 -35.18 -7.87 8.18
C VAL A 153 -35.06 -6.94 6.98
N VAL A 154 -35.99 -7.06 6.03
CA VAL A 154 -36.16 -6.06 4.97
C VAL A 154 -37.34 -5.18 5.34
N THR A 155 -37.08 -3.99 5.84
CA THR A 155 -38.15 -3.00 6.03
C THR A 155 -38.56 -2.46 4.66
N SER A 156 -39.86 -2.36 4.42
CA SER A 156 -40.49 -1.61 3.33
C SER A 156 -41.25 -0.41 3.92
N LEU A 157 -41.58 0.64 3.14
CA LEU A 157 -42.44 1.72 3.67
C LEU A 157 -43.90 1.25 3.87
N ASN A 158 -44.25 0.04 3.41
CA ASN A 158 -45.55 -0.61 3.65
C ASN A 158 -45.51 -1.60 4.83
N GLY A 159 -44.38 -1.74 5.53
CA GLY A 159 -44.15 -2.71 6.62
C GLY A 159 -42.93 -3.61 6.36
N GLN A 160 -42.56 -4.44 7.33
CA GLN A 160 -41.51 -5.45 7.13
C GLN A 160 -41.94 -6.50 6.11
N VAL A 161 -40.99 -6.89 5.25
CA VAL A 161 -41.13 -7.94 4.24
C VAL A 161 -40.09 -9.00 4.55
N ARG A 162 -40.50 -10.28 4.59
CA ARG A 162 -39.54 -11.39 4.66
C ARG A 162 -39.04 -11.70 3.24
N PRO A 163 -37.72 -11.70 2.98
CA PRO A 163 -37.19 -12.11 1.69
C PRO A 163 -37.43 -13.61 1.48
N GLN A 164 -37.55 -14.04 0.22
CA GLN A 164 -37.72 -15.46 -0.11
C GLN A 164 -36.39 -16.16 -0.40
N ASN A 165 -35.43 -15.44 -1.00
CA ASN A 165 -34.08 -15.96 -1.29
C ASN A 165 -33.04 -15.09 -0.56
N VAL A 166 -32.22 -15.74 0.28
CA VAL A 166 -31.05 -15.15 0.93
C VAL A 166 -29.90 -16.14 0.78
N GLN A 167 -28.76 -15.68 0.25
CA GLN A 167 -27.52 -16.45 0.27
C GLN A 167 -26.67 -15.96 1.45
N TRP A 168 -26.16 -16.88 2.28
CA TRP A 168 -25.36 -16.54 3.46
C TRP A 168 -23.93 -17.03 3.30
N GLU A 169 -22.98 -16.23 3.78
CA GLU A 169 -21.57 -16.58 3.87
C GLU A 169 -20.96 -16.11 5.21
N ILE A 170 -19.80 -16.67 5.56
CA ILE A 170 -19.03 -16.33 6.75
C ILE A 170 -17.58 -16.04 6.34
N LYS A 171 -17.06 -14.86 6.72
CA LYS A 171 -15.70 -14.41 6.36
C LYS A 171 -14.90 -14.03 7.61
N PRO A 172 -13.76 -14.69 7.91
CA PRO A 172 -13.19 -15.86 7.22
C PRO A 172 -14.00 -17.14 7.48
N GLU A 173 -13.93 -18.10 6.54
CA GLU A 173 -14.70 -19.35 6.58
C GLU A 173 -14.31 -20.28 7.74
N ASP A 174 -13.10 -20.14 8.29
CA ASP A 174 -12.61 -20.96 9.40
C ASP A 174 -13.16 -20.53 10.78
N LEU A 175 -14.03 -19.51 10.82
CA LEU A 175 -14.65 -19.00 12.05
C LEU A 175 -15.95 -19.75 12.44
N GLY A 176 -16.58 -20.45 11.50
CA GLY A 176 -17.85 -21.16 11.75
C GLY A 176 -18.54 -21.56 10.45
N LYS A 177 -19.84 -21.85 10.52
CA LYS A 177 -20.69 -22.12 9.34
C LYS A 177 -22.03 -21.42 9.48
N ILE A 178 -22.69 -21.13 8.36
CA ILE A 178 -24.05 -20.56 8.37
C ILE A 178 -24.94 -21.33 7.41
N SER A 179 -26.19 -21.58 7.82
CA SER A 179 -27.20 -22.27 6.99
C SER A 179 -27.92 -21.33 6.02
N GLU A 180 -28.67 -21.88 5.06
CA GLU A 180 -29.50 -21.11 4.13
C GLU A 180 -30.59 -20.28 4.88
N GLU A 181 -31.02 -20.75 6.06
CA GLU A 181 -31.94 -20.06 6.96
C GLU A 181 -31.28 -18.98 7.84
N GLY A 182 -29.95 -18.78 7.74
CA GLY A 182 -29.22 -17.77 8.51
C GLY A 182 -28.81 -18.19 9.92
N LEU A 183 -28.84 -19.49 10.23
CA LEU A 183 -28.37 -20.02 11.50
C LEU A 183 -26.84 -20.14 11.47
N PHE A 184 -26.13 -19.25 12.16
CA PHE A 184 -24.67 -19.30 12.28
C PHE A 184 -24.26 -20.22 13.44
N ALA A 185 -23.55 -21.30 13.15
CA ALA A 185 -22.89 -22.15 14.14
C ALA A 185 -21.42 -21.72 14.28
N ALA A 186 -21.04 -21.31 15.50
CA ALA A 186 -19.67 -20.91 15.83
C ALA A 186 -18.72 -22.12 15.83
N GLY A 187 -17.55 -21.97 15.21
CA GLY A 187 -16.48 -22.96 15.30
C GLY A 187 -15.76 -22.94 16.66
N ASP A 188 -14.83 -23.88 16.86
CA ASP A 188 -14.02 -23.98 18.09
C ASP A 188 -12.94 -22.88 18.22
N ARG A 189 -12.89 -21.88 17.31
CA ARG A 189 -11.83 -20.89 17.21
C ARG A 189 -12.29 -19.47 17.52
N ASP A 190 -11.80 -18.93 18.64
CA ASP A 190 -11.80 -17.50 18.96
C ASP A 190 -11.44 -16.61 17.76
N GLY A 191 -12.27 -15.61 17.47
CA GLY A 191 -11.98 -14.66 16.40
C GLY A 191 -13.08 -13.65 16.09
N ARG A 192 -12.80 -12.78 15.11
CA ARG A 192 -13.75 -11.84 14.53
C ARG A 192 -13.88 -12.10 13.03
N GLY A 193 -15.09 -11.97 12.52
CA GLY A 193 -15.42 -12.07 11.11
C GLY A 193 -16.71 -11.33 10.81
N LYS A 194 -17.29 -11.63 9.65
CA LYS A 194 -18.59 -11.13 9.20
C LYS A 194 -19.47 -12.26 8.72
N VAL A 195 -20.69 -12.29 9.22
CA VAL A 195 -21.80 -12.96 8.54
C VAL A 195 -22.29 -11.99 7.46
N VAL A 196 -22.39 -12.44 6.22
CA VAL A 196 -22.91 -11.63 5.10
C VAL A 196 -24.12 -12.34 4.51
N ALA A 197 -25.14 -11.57 4.17
CA ALA A 197 -26.39 -12.01 3.57
C ALA A 197 -26.60 -11.27 2.25
N VAL A 198 -26.65 -11.99 1.13
CA VAL A 198 -27.00 -11.43 -0.18
C VAL A 198 -28.47 -11.75 -0.46
N VAL A 199 -29.28 -10.71 -0.54
CA VAL A 199 -30.74 -10.81 -0.55
C VAL A 199 -31.26 -10.45 -1.93
N GLN A 200 -32.00 -11.36 -2.57
CA GLN A 200 -32.51 -11.11 -3.93
C GLN A 200 -33.96 -10.62 -3.91
N LEU A 201 -34.19 -9.41 -4.43
CA LEU A 201 -35.48 -8.71 -4.38
C LEU A 201 -35.69 -7.87 -5.64
N ASP A 202 -36.77 -8.15 -6.38
CA ASP A 202 -37.19 -7.36 -7.56
C ASP A 202 -36.06 -7.14 -8.59
N GLY A 203 -35.26 -8.18 -8.83
CA GLY A 203 -34.09 -8.17 -9.72
C GLY A 203 -32.76 -7.87 -9.02
N LEU A 204 -32.78 -7.02 -7.99
CA LEU A 204 -31.59 -6.61 -7.23
C LEU A 204 -31.00 -7.74 -6.37
N ARG A 205 -29.66 -7.75 -6.26
CA ARG A 205 -28.92 -8.43 -5.18
C ARG A 205 -28.45 -7.36 -4.19
N ILE A 206 -28.98 -7.36 -2.97
CA ILE A 206 -28.62 -6.39 -1.93
C ILE A 206 -27.83 -7.11 -0.83
N PRO A 207 -26.51 -6.86 -0.69
CA PRO A 207 -25.72 -7.41 0.40
C PRO A 207 -25.93 -6.62 1.70
N ALA A 208 -26.02 -7.34 2.82
CA ALA A 208 -25.89 -6.80 4.17
C ALA A 208 -24.84 -7.61 4.94
N SER A 209 -24.16 -7.01 5.92
CA SER A 209 -23.26 -7.76 6.81
C SER A 209 -23.52 -7.45 8.28
N ALA A 210 -23.33 -8.47 9.13
CA ALA A 210 -23.29 -8.37 10.57
C ALA A 210 -21.89 -8.79 11.06
N ASP A 211 -21.35 -8.05 12.02
CA ASP A 211 -20.08 -8.43 12.65
C ASP A 211 -20.30 -9.61 13.58
N VAL A 212 -19.60 -10.72 13.36
CA VAL A 212 -19.65 -11.88 14.26
C VAL A 212 -18.31 -12.04 14.97
N ILE A 213 -18.37 -12.25 16.28
CA ILE A 213 -17.21 -12.58 17.10
C ILE A 213 -17.48 -13.91 17.76
N VAL A 214 -16.63 -14.90 17.47
CA VAL A 214 -16.65 -16.17 18.19
C VAL A 214 -15.80 -15.98 19.43
N HIS A 215 -16.48 -16.00 20.57
CA HIS A 215 -15.98 -15.88 21.94
C HIS A 215 -17.18 -16.02 22.89
N ASP A 216 -16.98 -16.42 24.14
CA ASP A 216 -18.03 -16.35 25.17
C ASP A 216 -18.57 -14.91 25.35
N PRO A 217 -19.85 -14.73 25.76
CA PRO A 217 -20.50 -13.43 25.79
C PRO A 217 -19.76 -12.36 26.62
N PRO A 218 -19.88 -11.07 26.26
CA PRO A 218 -19.16 -9.99 26.93
C PRO A 218 -19.81 -9.64 28.28
N THR A 219 -19.46 -10.36 29.34
CA THR A 219 -20.03 -10.17 30.69
C THR A 219 -19.22 -9.24 31.60
N GLY A 220 -18.01 -8.86 31.20
CA GLY A 220 -17.15 -7.97 32.00
C GLY A 220 -17.55 -6.50 31.92
N ALA A 221 -17.15 -5.72 32.92
CA ALA A 221 -17.31 -4.27 32.97
C ALA A 221 -16.12 -3.56 33.62
N ILE A 222 -15.96 -2.27 33.33
CA ILE A 222 -15.02 -1.35 33.97
C ILE A 222 -15.80 -0.10 34.41
N SER A 223 -15.52 0.45 35.60
CA SER A 223 -16.13 1.70 36.06
C SER A 223 -15.19 2.59 36.87
N GLY A 224 -15.48 3.88 36.87
CA GLY A 224 -14.71 4.89 37.61
C GLY A 224 -15.34 6.28 37.52
N ASN A 225 -14.57 7.28 37.94
CA ASN A 225 -14.94 8.69 37.93
C ASN A 225 -13.85 9.53 37.23
N ILE A 226 -14.24 10.63 36.57
CA ILE A 226 -13.33 11.59 35.94
C ILE A 226 -13.45 12.94 36.63
N SER A 227 -12.32 13.43 37.12
CA SER A 227 -12.20 14.74 37.76
C SER A 227 -11.05 15.56 37.18
N ASN A 228 -11.13 16.88 37.35
CA ASN A 228 -10.05 17.81 37.09
C ASN A 228 -8.94 17.61 38.14
N ASP A 229 -7.68 17.44 37.70
CA ASP A 229 -6.52 17.32 38.60
C ASP A 229 -6.38 18.51 39.57
N ALA A 230 -6.73 19.72 39.12
CA ALA A 230 -6.41 20.95 39.83
C ALA A 230 -7.28 21.20 41.07
N ASP A 231 -8.56 20.80 41.04
CA ASP A 231 -9.55 21.08 42.09
C ASP A 231 -10.46 19.88 42.45
N SER A 232 -10.27 18.73 41.80
CA SER A 232 -11.12 17.53 41.94
C SER A 232 -12.60 17.75 41.58
N SER A 233 -12.92 18.76 40.78
CA SER A 233 -14.27 18.94 40.21
C SER A 233 -14.60 17.84 39.19
N PRO A 234 -15.85 17.34 39.12
CA PRO A 234 -16.23 16.30 38.18
C PRO A 234 -16.28 16.82 36.74
N ILE A 235 -15.77 16.03 35.80
CA ILE A 235 -15.80 16.35 34.36
C ILE A 235 -16.88 15.50 33.69
N GLY A 236 -18.03 16.10 33.39
CA GLY A 236 -19.10 15.48 32.60
C GLY A 236 -18.83 15.52 31.09
N SER A 237 -19.44 14.59 30.35
CA SER A 237 -19.24 14.40 28.90
C SER A 237 -17.78 14.16 28.48
N ALA A 238 -16.93 13.69 29.39
CA ALA A 238 -15.60 13.18 29.07
C ALA A 238 -15.74 11.79 28.43
N VAL A 239 -15.07 11.58 27.31
CA VAL A 239 -15.14 10.31 26.57
C VAL A 239 -14.13 9.35 27.16
N VAL A 240 -14.60 8.17 27.61
CA VAL A 240 -13.74 7.08 28.08
C VAL A 240 -13.80 5.93 27.09
N LYS A 241 -12.64 5.31 26.85
CA LYS A 241 -12.45 4.31 25.80
C LYS A 241 -11.64 3.13 26.32
N ALA A 242 -12.27 1.96 26.36
CA ALA A 242 -11.58 0.68 26.59
C ALA A 242 -11.13 0.08 25.25
N VAL A 243 -9.87 -0.33 25.14
CA VAL A 243 -9.31 -1.03 23.97
C VAL A 243 -8.75 -2.38 24.41
N ARG A 244 -9.34 -3.48 23.93
CA ARG A 244 -8.87 -4.85 24.21
C ARG A 244 -7.60 -5.13 23.41
N LEU A 245 -6.60 -5.68 24.09
CA LEU A 245 -5.35 -6.12 23.51
C LEU A 245 -5.44 -7.58 23.04
N GLY A 246 -4.76 -7.93 21.94
CA GLY A 246 -4.73 -9.27 21.37
C GLY A 246 -5.50 -9.40 20.06
N ARG A 247 -5.87 -10.63 19.69
CA ARG A 247 -6.42 -10.97 18.36
C ARG A 247 -7.80 -10.38 18.08
N ILE A 248 -8.69 -10.34 19.09
CA ILE A 248 -10.02 -9.72 18.95
C ILE A 248 -9.90 -8.25 19.36
N ARG A 249 -9.80 -7.36 18.35
CA ARG A 249 -9.80 -5.90 18.52
C ARG A 249 -11.21 -5.42 18.89
N TRP A 250 -11.53 -5.50 20.18
CA TRP A 250 -12.74 -4.95 20.79
C TRP A 250 -12.45 -3.54 21.31
N ILE A 251 -13.36 -2.60 21.06
CA ILE A 251 -13.30 -1.23 21.57
C ILE A 251 -14.68 -0.88 22.10
N GLN A 252 -14.76 -0.47 23.36
CA GLN A 252 -15.95 0.17 23.91
C GLN A 252 -15.67 1.63 24.23
N ARG A 253 -16.72 2.44 24.23
CA ARG A 253 -16.69 3.83 24.67
C ARG A 253 -17.93 4.17 25.48
N THR A 254 -17.77 5.12 26.39
CA THR A 254 -18.85 5.72 27.16
C THR A 254 -18.52 7.20 27.38
N GLU A 255 -19.49 7.96 27.86
CA GLU A 255 -19.31 9.34 28.30
C GLU A 255 -19.59 9.41 29.81
N SER A 256 -18.89 10.29 30.53
CA SER A 256 -19.15 10.52 31.95
C SER A 256 -20.44 11.31 32.19
N ASP A 257 -21.13 11.00 33.28
CA ASP A 257 -22.28 11.80 33.75
C ASP A 257 -21.85 13.17 34.32
N ASP A 258 -22.82 14.04 34.64
CA ASP A 258 -22.56 15.38 35.22
C ASP A 258 -21.80 15.35 36.57
N ALA A 259 -21.65 14.17 37.19
CA ALA A 259 -20.88 13.94 38.41
C ALA A 259 -19.56 13.17 38.13
N GLY A 260 -19.15 13.06 36.86
CA GLY A 260 -17.90 12.48 36.40
C GLY A 260 -17.91 10.95 36.28
N ASN A 261 -18.99 10.27 36.65
CA ASN A 261 -19.01 8.80 36.72
C ASN A 261 -19.18 8.19 35.34
N TYR A 262 -18.47 7.07 35.10
CA TYR A 262 -18.57 6.34 33.85
C TYR A 262 -18.62 4.83 34.09
N VAL A 263 -19.30 4.12 33.18
CA VAL A 263 -19.31 2.65 33.12
C VAL A 263 -19.11 2.22 31.67
N LEU A 264 -18.12 1.35 31.47
CA LEU A 264 -17.85 0.61 30.25
C LEU A 264 -18.29 -0.83 30.49
N ASP A 265 -19.55 -1.13 30.20
CA ASP A 265 -20.10 -2.48 30.26
C ASP A 265 -19.85 -3.26 28.97
N ASN A 266 -20.37 -4.48 28.89
CA ASN A 266 -20.27 -5.36 27.71
C ASN A 266 -18.82 -5.48 27.20
N LEU A 267 -17.90 -5.86 28.09
CA LEU A 267 -16.50 -6.15 27.79
C LEU A 267 -16.27 -7.66 27.65
N ILE A 268 -15.59 -8.04 26.56
CA ILE A 268 -15.11 -9.41 26.33
C ILE A 268 -13.94 -9.68 27.28
N PRO A 269 -14.01 -10.68 28.19
CA PRO A 269 -12.96 -10.97 29.16
C PRO A 269 -11.55 -10.99 28.55
N GLY A 270 -10.57 -10.36 29.18
CA GLY A 270 -9.23 -10.19 28.60
C GLY A 270 -8.49 -8.95 29.10
N ARG A 271 -7.45 -8.55 28.36
CA ARG A 271 -6.56 -7.44 28.73
C ARG A 271 -6.96 -6.15 28.01
N TYR A 272 -7.00 -5.05 28.73
CA TYR A 272 -7.48 -3.75 28.26
C TYR A 272 -6.51 -2.62 28.65
N ILE A 273 -6.38 -1.63 27.77
CA ILE A 273 -5.98 -0.28 28.16
C ILE A 273 -7.22 0.62 28.17
N LEU A 274 -7.21 1.63 29.03
CA LEU A 274 -8.20 2.70 29.03
C LEU A 274 -7.54 4.02 28.60
N TYR A 275 -8.32 4.86 27.92
CA TYR A 275 -7.98 6.23 27.60
C TYR A 275 -9.18 7.13 27.87
N ALA A 276 -8.98 8.31 28.44
CA ALA A 276 -10.01 9.32 28.67
C ALA A 276 -9.59 10.67 28.08
N ASN A 277 -10.56 11.43 27.56
CA ASN A 277 -10.33 12.80 27.12
C ASN A 277 -11.59 13.68 27.26
N ALA A 278 -11.37 14.96 27.53
CA ALA A 278 -12.41 15.98 27.60
C ALA A 278 -11.94 17.26 26.88
N ARG A 279 -12.88 18.08 26.40
CA ARG A 279 -12.55 19.31 25.65
C ARG A 279 -11.88 20.33 26.58
N GLY A 280 -10.72 20.85 26.17
CA GLY A 280 -9.90 21.77 26.97
C GLY A 280 -8.96 21.09 27.97
N PHE A 281 -9.06 19.77 28.13
CA PHE A 281 -8.19 18.97 28.98
C PHE A 281 -7.20 18.16 28.14
N ILE A 282 -6.07 17.78 28.73
CA ILE A 282 -5.18 16.79 28.12
C ILE A 282 -5.78 15.40 28.31
N GLY A 283 -5.81 14.61 27.23
CA GLY A 283 -6.27 13.21 27.28
C GLY A 283 -5.15 12.28 27.73
N GLU A 284 -5.48 11.31 28.58
CA GLU A 284 -4.52 10.39 29.19
C GLU A 284 -4.97 8.93 29.13
N PHE A 285 -4.03 8.02 29.36
CA PHE A 285 -4.29 6.62 29.66
C PHE A 285 -4.37 6.42 31.19
N TYR A 286 -5.16 5.43 31.61
CA TYR A 286 -5.34 5.12 33.03
C TYR A 286 -4.01 4.78 33.73
N ASP A 287 -3.94 5.15 35.02
CA ASP A 287 -2.72 5.25 35.85
C ASP A 287 -1.81 6.43 35.43
N ASN A 288 -2.46 7.56 35.15
CA ASN A 288 -1.88 8.91 35.00
C ASN A 288 -0.68 8.99 34.02
N THR A 289 -0.83 8.41 32.82
CA THR A 289 0.22 8.46 31.78
C THR A 289 -0.31 8.83 30.41
N ARG A 290 0.43 9.68 29.69
CA ARG A 290 0.06 10.16 28.35
C ARG A 290 0.72 9.34 27.23
N ASP A 291 1.65 8.44 27.59
CA ASP A 291 2.33 7.54 26.65
C ASP A 291 1.59 6.20 26.52
N TYR A 292 1.14 5.89 25.30
CA TYR A 292 0.51 4.62 24.94
C TYR A 292 1.37 3.39 25.31
N LEU A 293 2.70 3.50 25.28
CA LEU A 293 3.62 2.42 25.63
C LEU A 293 3.75 2.20 27.16
N GLN A 294 3.30 3.15 27.96
CA GLN A 294 3.29 3.10 29.42
C GLN A 294 1.89 2.80 29.99
N ALA A 295 0.83 2.94 29.18
CA ALA A 295 -0.57 2.77 29.57
C ALA A 295 -0.83 1.49 30.38
N PHE A 296 -1.43 1.63 31.57
CA PHE A 296 -1.66 0.50 32.47
C PHE A 296 -2.60 -0.53 31.84
N VAL A 297 -2.17 -1.79 31.80
CA VAL A 297 -2.96 -2.87 31.22
C VAL A 297 -3.80 -3.57 32.29
N LEU A 298 -5.06 -3.15 32.37
CA LEU A 298 -6.10 -3.85 33.13
C LEU A 298 -6.35 -5.26 32.59
N THR A 299 -6.85 -6.13 33.45
CA THR A 299 -7.43 -7.43 33.06
C THR A 299 -8.85 -7.48 33.61
N VAL A 300 -9.81 -7.82 32.77
CA VAL A 300 -11.22 -8.00 33.10
C VAL A 300 -11.53 -9.49 32.97
N ALA A 301 -12.06 -10.12 34.01
CA ALA A 301 -12.50 -11.51 33.96
C ALA A 301 -13.95 -11.65 33.47
N GLU A 302 -14.43 -12.89 33.36
CA GLU A 302 -15.84 -13.20 33.11
C GLU A 302 -16.68 -12.82 34.35
N ASP A 303 -17.86 -12.22 34.11
CA ASP A 303 -18.79 -11.65 35.10
C ASP A 303 -18.17 -10.57 36.05
N ASP A 304 -16.96 -10.09 35.76
CA ASP A 304 -16.18 -9.21 36.63
C ASP A 304 -16.41 -7.72 36.33
N THR A 305 -16.55 -6.91 37.38
CA THR A 305 -16.69 -5.46 37.29
C THR A 305 -15.49 -4.79 37.95
N VAL A 306 -14.55 -4.34 37.13
CA VAL A 306 -13.30 -3.70 37.55
C VAL A 306 -13.58 -2.23 37.91
N THR A 307 -13.83 -1.97 39.19
CA THR A 307 -14.17 -0.65 39.74
C THR A 307 -12.95 0.26 39.97
N ASP A 308 -13.25 1.50 40.35
CA ASP A 308 -12.28 2.50 40.85
C ASP A 308 -11.19 2.84 39.81
N LYS A 309 -11.57 2.86 38.54
CA LYS A 309 -10.72 3.24 37.39
C LYS A 309 -10.85 4.71 37.07
N ASN A 310 -10.51 5.52 38.07
CA ASN A 310 -10.65 6.97 38.01
C ASN A 310 -9.57 7.61 37.12
N PHE A 311 -9.86 8.79 36.59
CA PHE A 311 -8.98 9.60 35.77
C PHE A 311 -8.83 11.00 36.36
N GLY A 312 -7.62 11.57 36.25
CA GLY A 312 -7.28 12.92 36.68
C GLY A 312 -6.88 13.73 35.46
N LEU A 313 -7.84 14.40 34.82
CA LEU A 313 -7.53 15.15 33.60
C LEU A 313 -6.99 16.53 33.98
N SER A 314 -5.76 16.81 33.55
CA SER A 314 -5.13 18.11 33.69
C SER A 314 -5.65 19.09 32.62
N GLU A 315 -5.94 20.35 32.99
CA GLU A 315 -6.29 21.40 32.02
C GLU A 315 -5.10 21.69 31.08
N GLY A 316 -5.36 21.75 29.78
CA GLY A 316 -4.31 21.96 28.78
C GLY A 316 -3.87 23.42 28.66
N ALA A 317 -2.58 23.65 28.43
CA ALA A 317 -2.04 24.97 28.14
C ALA A 317 -2.63 25.58 26.86
N LYS A 318 -2.46 26.90 26.71
CA LYS A 318 -3.02 27.69 25.62
C LYS A 318 -2.00 28.68 25.04
N ILE A 319 -2.11 28.93 23.73
CA ILE A 319 -1.37 29.95 22.98
C ILE A 319 -2.41 30.82 22.27
N ALA A 320 -2.32 32.15 22.40
CA ALA A 320 -3.19 33.09 21.72
C ALA A 320 -2.43 34.31 21.19
N GLY A 321 -2.99 34.93 20.15
CA GLY A 321 -2.46 36.12 19.51
C GLY A 321 -3.28 36.50 18.28
N THR A 322 -2.68 37.29 17.40
CA THR A 322 -3.28 37.81 16.18
C THR A 322 -2.39 37.59 14.96
N VAL A 323 -2.98 37.59 13.77
CA VAL A 323 -2.27 37.57 12.48
C VAL A 323 -2.71 38.77 11.66
N VAL A 324 -1.73 39.57 11.23
CA VAL A 324 -1.93 40.79 10.43
C VAL A 324 -1.06 40.79 9.18
N THR A 325 -1.31 41.72 8.26
CA THR A 325 -0.43 42.00 7.11
C THR A 325 0.83 42.77 7.54
N ASP A 326 2.02 42.33 7.13
CA ASP A 326 3.25 43.13 7.19
C ASP A 326 3.14 44.32 6.20
N SER A 327 2.93 45.52 6.75
CA SER A 327 2.85 46.78 6.01
C SER A 327 2.87 47.97 6.99
N ASP A 328 3.08 49.18 6.47
CA ASP A 328 2.97 50.44 7.24
C ASP A 328 1.58 50.66 7.89
N THR A 329 0.54 49.91 7.48
CA THR A 329 -0.82 49.99 8.02
C THR A 329 -1.44 48.59 8.21
N PRO A 330 -1.03 47.82 9.24
CA PRO A 330 -1.44 46.43 9.40
C PRO A 330 -2.96 46.23 9.42
N GLN A 331 -3.45 45.29 8.61
CA GLN A 331 -4.85 44.85 8.57
C GLN A 331 -4.95 43.42 9.13
N PRO A 332 -6.04 43.06 9.85
CA PRO A 332 -6.25 41.70 10.33
C PRO A 332 -6.41 40.71 9.17
N LEU A 333 -5.81 39.52 9.30
CA LEU A 333 -5.92 38.43 8.34
C LEU A 333 -6.84 37.35 8.89
N ALA A 334 -8.10 37.35 8.44
CA ALA A 334 -9.10 36.33 8.75
C ALA A 334 -8.84 35.02 7.98
N ASN A 335 -9.18 33.88 8.59
CA ASN A 335 -8.92 32.53 8.05
C ASN A 335 -7.43 32.22 7.76
N ALA A 336 -6.51 32.97 8.35
CA ALA A 336 -5.11 32.56 8.47
C ALA A 336 -5.04 31.33 9.38
N HIS A 337 -4.24 30.34 9.00
CA HIS A 337 -4.07 29.11 9.76
C HIS A 337 -2.84 29.24 10.64
N VAL A 338 -2.99 28.97 11.94
CA VAL A 338 -1.92 29.06 12.94
C VAL A 338 -1.75 27.70 13.61
N VAL A 339 -0.51 27.25 13.76
CA VAL A 339 -0.18 25.90 14.24
C VAL A 339 1.00 25.93 15.20
N ALA A 340 0.84 25.26 16.34
CA ALA A 340 1.89 25.04 17.32
C ALA A 340 2.37 23.58 17.25
N PHE A 341 3.63 23.38 16.87
CA PHE A 341 4.30 22.08 16.81
C PHE A 341 5.17 21.88 18.04
N LEU A 342 5.07 20.74 18.71
CA LEU A 342 6.00 20.39 19.79
C LEU A 342 7.40 20.14 19.20
N LYS A 343 8.42 20.93 19.58
CA LYS A 343 9.77 20.89 18.99
C LYS A 343 10.41 19.49 19.04
N LEU A 344 10.21 18.76 20.14
CA LEU A 344 10.76 17.42 20.33
C LEU A 344 10.01 16.33 19.55
N ASN A 345 8.78 16.59 19.10
CA ASN A 345 8.00 15.69 18.27
C ASN A 345 6.99 16.47 17.40
N PRO A 346 7.39 16.97 16.22
CA PRO A 346 6.52 17.80 15.37
C PRO A 346 5.25 17.09 14.83
N ARG A 347 5.05 15.80 15.12
CA ARG A 347 3.77 15.10 14.87
C ARG A 347 2.71 15.43 15.93
N VAL A 348 3.11 15.93 17.10
CA VAL A 348 2.23 16.53 18.10
C VAL A 348 2.07 18.00 17.71
N ALA A 349 0.94 18.31 17.08
CA ALA A 349 0.60 19.65 16.63
C ALA A 349 -0.87 19.96 16.93
N LYS A 350 -1.13 21.17 17.42
CA LYS A 350 -2.48 21.75 17.58
C LYS A 350 -2.57 23.00 16.70
N HIS A 351 -3.75 23.27 16.17
CA HIS A 351 -3.97 24.35 15.21
C HIS A 351 -5.25 25.13 15.50
N ALA A 352 -5.30 26.37 15.01
CA ALA A 352 -6.45 27.25 15.00
C ALA A 352 -6.52 28.01 13.68
N THR A 353 -7.69 28.58 13.38
CA THR A 353 -7.88 29.53 12.28
C THR A 353 -8.29 30.88 12.87
N THR A 354 -7.74 31.97 12.34
CA THR A 354 -8.09 33.31 12.81
C THR A 354 -9.52 33.70 12.46
N ASN A 355 -10.14 34.48 13.34
CA ASN A 355 -11.45 35.08 13.12
C ASN A 355 -11.38 36.36 12.26
N ASP A 356 -12.50 37.06 12.08
CA ASP A 356 -12.59 38.29 11.27
C ASP A 356 -11.70 39.44 11.81
N GLU A 357 -11.43 39.48 13.12
CA GLU A 357 -10.47 40.40 13.75
C GLU A 357 -9.00 39.91 13.70
N GLY A 358 -8.72 38.79 13.03
CA GLY A 358 -7.38 38.21 12.90
C GLY A 358 -6.89 37.47 14.15
N ALA A 359 -7.72 37.31 15.18
CA ALA A 359 -7.35 36.68 16.46
C ALA A 359 -7.52 35.15 16.45
N TYR A 360 -6.68 34.44 17.20
CA TYR A 360 -6.73 32.98 17.36
C TYR A 360 -6.44 32.53 18.81
N GLU A 361 -6.91 31.33 19.17
CA GLU A 361 -6.50 30.61 20.39
C GLU A 361 -6.31 29.12 20.07
N ILE A 362 -5.11 28.61 20.30
CA ILE A 362 -4.77 27.17 20.29
C ILE A 362 -4.81 26.70 21.75
N GLY A 363 -5.53 25.62 22.03
CA GLY A 363 -5.62 25.01 23.37
C GLY A 363 -5.33 23.52 23.37
N GLU A 364 -5.48 22.90 24.54
CA GLU A 364 -5.16 21.48 24.77
C GLU A 364 -3.68 21.16 24.51
N LEU A 365 -2.78 22.10 24.83
CA LEU A 365 -1.33 21.96 24.67
C LEU A 365 -0.71 21.33 25.93
N GLU A 366 0.23 20.42 25.74
CA GLU A 366 1.00 19.80 26.81
C GLU A 366 2.15 20.71 27.25
N THR A 367 2.69 20.50 28.45
CA THR A 367 3.87 21.20 28.97
C THR A 367 5.08 20.89 28.09
N GLY A 368 5.62 21.89 27.39
CA GLY A 368 6.65 21.63 26.40
C GLY A 368 7.20 22.86 25.68
N ALA A 369 8.21 22.60 24.85
CA ALA A 369 8.85 23.57 23.97
C ALA A 369 8.20 23.50 22.57
N TYR A 370 7.48 24.54 22.17
CA TYR A 370 6.76 24.63 20.90
C TYR A 370 7.44 25.58 19.91
N LEU A 371 7.18 25.34 18.63
CA LEU A 371 7.41 26.28 17.53
C LEU A 371 6.04 26.61 16.94
N VAL A 372 5.69 27.90 16.92
CA VAL A 372 4.39 28.39 16.43
C VAL A 372 4.61 29.04 15.08
N ALA A 373 3.74 28.74 14.11
CA ALA A 373 3.79 29.30 12.76
C ALA A 373 2.40 29.70 12.26
N ALA A 374 2.33 30.78 11.49
CA ALA A 374 1.12 31.25 10.81
C ALA A 374 1.30 31.27 9.30
N ASN A 375 0.23 30.98 8.55
CA ASN A 375 0.21 31.08 7.09
C ASN A 375 -1.16 31.51 6.55
N ALA A 376 -1.18 32.35 5.51
CA ALA A 376 -2.39 32.83 4.84
C ALA A 376 -2.22 32.83 3.30
N PRO A 377 -3.28 32.54 2.51
CA PRO A 377 -3.21 32.56 1.04
C PRO A 377 -2.80 33.94 0.50
N GLY A 378 -1.80 33.98 -0.40
CA GLY A 378 -1.23 35.23 -0.92
C GLY A 378 -0.09 35.81 -0.08
N TYR A 379 0.12 35.31 1.14
CA TYR A 379 1.17 35.77 2.05
C TYR A 379 2.24 34.70 2.28
N GLY A 380 3.41 35.12 2.75
CA GLY A 380 4.44 34.23 3.26
C GLY A 380 3.95 33.49 4.51
N ALA A 381 4.53 32.32 4.77
CA ALA A 381 4.41 31.67 6.07
C ALA A 381 5.54 32.16 6.98
N GLU A 382 5.27 32.27 8.27
CA GLU A 382 6.19 32.85 9.26
C GLU A 382 6.13 32.07 10.58
N PHE A 383 7.26 31.97 11.27
CA PHE A 383 7.39 31.45 12.62
C PHE A 383 7.50 32.62 13.61
N PHE A 384 7.02 32.41 14.84
CA PHE A 384 6.96 33.44 15.87
C PHE A 384 8.32 34.14 16.12
N ASP A 385 8.26 35.46 16.38
CA ASP A 385 9.41 36.41 16.46
C ASP A 385 10.06 36.71 15.09
N ASP A 386 9.24 37.12 14.11
CA ASP A 386 9.63 37.57 12.76
C ASP A 386 10.47 36.54 11.95
N ALA A 387 10.40 35.25 12.30
CA ALA A 387 11.32 34.21 11.84
C ALA A 387 10.80 33.51 10.56
N LYS A 388 11.48 33.75 9.43
CA LYS A 388 11.02 33.26 8.11
C LYS A 388 11.38 31.80 7.82
N ASP A 389 12.25 31.18 8.63
CA ASP A 389 12.69 29.79 8.50
C ASP A 389 12.74 29.09 9.88
N LEU A 390 12.52 27.77 9.88
CA LEU A 390 12.46 26.92 11.08
C LEU A 390 13.75 26.95 11.93
N ALA A 391 14.88 27.36 11.35
CA ALA A 391 16.17 27.45 12.03
C ALA A 391 16.26 28.67 12.98
N ASP A 392 15.58 29.76 12.64
CA ASP A 392 15.57 31.01 13.40
C ASP A 392 14.32 31.13 14.31
N ALA A 393 13.34 30.24 14.12
CA ALA A 393 12.07 30.18 14.84
C ALA A 393 12.22 30.15 16.37
N LYS A 394 11.57 31.10 17.07
CA LYS A 394 11.61 31.21 18.52
C LYS A 394 10.90 30.04 19.20
N ILE A 395 11.58 29.47 20.19
CA ILE A 395 11.04 28.39 21.02
C ILE A 395 10.14 28.99 22.09
N LEU A 396 8.85 28.68 22.02
CA LEU A 396 7.87 29.05 23.04
C LEU A 396 7.73 27.91 24.04
N ASN A 397 8.20 28.09 25.27
CA ASN A 397 7.95 27.14 26.34
C ASN A 397 6.60 27.45 26.98
N VAL A 398 5.71 26.46 27.07
CA VAL A 398 4.40 26.55 27.74
C VAL A 398 4.34 25.55 28.89
N GLN A 399 3.62 25.89 29.96
CA GLN A 399 3.33 24.96 31.06
C GLN A 399 1.82 24.76 31.21
N GLU A 400 1.36 23.61 31.68
CA GLU A 400 -0.07 23.42 31.97
C GLU A 400 -0.45 24.06 33.33
N PRO A 401 -1.60 24.76 33.46
CA PRO A 401 -2.59 25.15 32.46
C PRO A 401 -2.43 26.62 32.01
N GLU A 402 -1.19 27.06 31.75
CA GLU A 402 -0.85 28.45 31.39
C GLU A 402 -1.53 28.86 30.08
N LYS A 403 -2.02 30.10 30.03
CA LYS A 403 -2.32 30.78 28.78
C LYS A 403 -1.21 31.77 28.47
N VAL A 404 -0.51 31.54 27.37
CA VAL A 404 0.45 32.48 26.79
C VAL A 404 -0.27 33.32 25.75
N GLU A 405 -0.22 34.64 25.91
CA GLU A 405 -0.80 35.64 24.99
C GLU A 405 0.32 36.39 24.25
N ASP A 406 -0.03 37.39 23.44
CA ASP A 406 0.90 38.22 22.64
C ASP A 406 1.76 37.42 21.63
N ILE A 407 1.28 36.26 21.17
CA ILE A 407 1.95 35.43 20.14
C ILE A 407 1.46 35.84 18.74
N ASP A 408 1.82 37.07 18.36
CA ASP A 408 1.39 37.74 17.12
C ASP A 408 2.28 37.40 15.90
N PHE A 409 1.74 37.63 14.69
CA PHE A 409 2.41 37.41 13.40
C PHE A 409 2.10 38.53 12.40
N ALA A 410 3.09 38.93 11.60
CA ALA A 410 2.93 39.94 10.54
C ALA A 410 3.33 39.36 9.18
N LEU A 411 2.37 38.84 8.42
CA LEU A 411 2.65 38.10 7.20
C LEU A 411 2.84 39.06 6.01
N GLY A 412 4.05 39.05 5.42
CA GLY A 412 4.35 39.77 4.18
C GLY A 412 3.78 39.09 2.94
N MET A 413 3.60 39.84 1.84
CA MET A 413 3.10 39.28 0.58
C MET A 413 4.07 38.26 -0.02
N ALA A 414 3.53 37.17 -0.57
CA ALA A 414 4.31 36.17 -1.30
C ALA A 414 4.39 36.50 -2.79
N SER A 415 5.50 36.12 -3.42
CA SER A 415 5.59 36.02 -4.88
C SER A 415 4.52 35.06 -5.43
N ALA A 416 3.75 35.49 -6.44
CA ALA A 416 2.70 34.67 -7.04
C ALA A 416 2.39 35.05 -8.50
N ILE A 417 1.61 34.21 -9.18
CA ILE A 417 1.04 34.44 -10.51
C ILE A 417 -0.49 34.41 -10.42
N SER A 418 -1.18 35.34 -11.09
CA SER A 418 -2.64 35.38 -11.18
C SER A 418 -3.16 35.84 -12.54
N GLY A 419 -4.43 35.54 -12.81
CA GLY A 419 -5.14 35.89 -14.05
C GLY A 419 -6.51 35.23 -14.13
N VAL A 420 -7.09 35.17 -15.32
CA VAL A 420 -8.38 34.51 -15.60
C VAL A 420 -8.32 33.51 -16.76
N VAL A 421 -9.18 32.48 -16.72
CA VAL A 421 -9.37 31.52 -17.82
C VAL A 421 -10.78 31.63 -18.38
N ARG A 422 -10.91 31.68 -19.70
CA ARG A 422 -12.17 31.89 -20.45
C ARG A 422 -12.29 30.98 -21.67
N ASN A 423 -13.50 30.94 -22.22
CA ASN A 423 -13.82 30.33 -23.50
C ASN A 423 -13.59 31.34 -24.64
N ALA A 424 -12.76 30.98 -25.61
CA ALA A 424 -12.29 31.86 -26.67
C ALA A 424 -13.39 32.38 -27.63
N VAL A 425 -14.57 31.76 -27.65
CA VAL A 425 -15.64 32.09 -28.62
C VAL A 425 -16.68 33.07 -28.04
N ASP A 426 -17.11 32.82 -26.79
CA ASP A 426 -18.20 33.54 -26.12
C ASP A 426 -17.72 34.36 -24.91
N GLN A 427 -16.44 34.27 -24.54
CA GLN A 427 -15.79 34.98 -23.44
C GLN A 427 -16.32 34.66 -22.03
N GLU A 428 -17.11 33.59 -21.88
CA GLU A 428 -17.55 33.13 -20.55
C GLU A 428 -16.38 32.60 -19.71
N PRO A 429 -16.34 32.87 -18.40
CA PRO A 429 -15.29 32.37 -17.51
C PRO A 429 -15.39 30.85 -17.33
N ILE A 430 -14.25 30.18 -17.27
CA ILE A 430 -14.20 28.72 -17.06
C ILE A 430 -13.85 28.46 -15.59
N ALA A 431 -14.86 28.13 -14.79
CA ALA A 431 -14.73 27.84 -13.37
C ALA A 431 -13.94 26.54 -13.11
N GLY A 432 -13.04 26.57 -12.13
CA GLY A 432 -12.16 25.46 -11.76
C GLY A 432 -10.96 25.19 -12.68
N ALA A 433 -10.89 25.80 -13.87
CA ALA A 433 -9.82 25.63 -14.87
C ALA A 433 -8.42 25.58 -14.24
N HIS A 434 -7.57 24.62 -14.63
CA HIS A 434 -6.23 24.56 -14.03
C HIS A 434 -5.38 25.70 -14.53
N VAL A 435 -4.47 26.11 -13.66
CA VAL A 435 -3.23 26.75 -14.11
C VAL A 435 -2.06 25.98 -13.53
N ARG A 436 -1.20 25.48 -14.43
CA ARG A 436 0.07 24.82 -14.13
C ARG A 436 1.18 25.82 -14.28
N VAL A 437 2.19 25.72 -13.41
CA VAL A 437 3.42 26.50 -13.49
C VAL A 437 4.60 25.52 -13.52
N PHE A 438 5.42 25.60 -14.57
CA PHE A 438 6.60 24.77 -14.79
C PHE A 438 7.87 25.58 -14.57
N SER A 439 8.82 25.03 -13.81
CA SER A 439 10.16 25.61 -13.66
C SER A 439 10.91 25.62 -15.00
N HIS A 440 11.47 26.77 -15.36
CA HIS A 440 12.35 26.92 -16.52
C HIS A 440 13.79 27.20 -16.04
N SER A 441 14.73 26.33 -16.44
CA SER A 441 16.17 26.53 -16.21
C SER A 441 16.84 26.78 -17.57
N PRO A 442 17.50 27.93 -17.79
CA PRO A 442 18.02 28.31 -19.10
C PRO A 442 19.21 27.45 -19.56
N ASP A 443 19.90 26.76 -18.64
CA ASP A 443 21.04 25.88 -18.93
C ASP A 443 20.63 24.40 -19.17
N ALA A 444 19.33 24.08 -19.10
CA ALA A 444 18.86 22.70 -19.20
C ALA A 444 18.75 22.22 -20.65
N VAL A 445 19.53 21.19 -21.01
CA VAL A 445 19.58 20.56 -22.34
C VAL A 445 18.22 19.95 -22.77
N ARG A 446 17.27 19.79 -21.85
CA ARG A 446 15.84 19.58 -22.11
C ARG A 446 15.02 20.36 -21.09
N PRO A 447 13.87 20.96 -21.44
CA PRO A 447 12.99 21.61 -20.48
C PRO A 447 12.43 20.58 -19.47
N ASP A 448 12.34 20.96 -18.20
CA ASP A 448 11.78 20.07 -17.17
C ASP A 448 10.25 19.98 -17.31
N ASN A 449 9.73 18.76 -17.52
CA ASN A 449 8.28 18.47 -17.60
C ASN A 449 7.60 18.35 -16.23
N ARG A 450 8.33 18.57 -15.13
CA ARG A 450 7.74 18.62 -13.79
C ARG A 450 6.95 19.91 -13.58
N VAL A 451 5.70 19.76 -13.18
CA VAL A 451 4.91 20.84 -12.59
C VAL A 451 5.59 21.27 -11.29
N PHE A 452 5.90 22.55 -11.17
CA PHE A 452 6.51 23.14 -9.98
C PHE A 452 5.44 23.55 -8.95
N ARG A 453 4.34 24.12 -9.44
CA ARG A 453 3.11 24.45 -8.71
C ARG A 453 1.90 24.40 -9.66
N GLU A 454 0.72 24.19 -9.12
CA GLU A 454 -0.54 24.23 -9.86
C GLU A 454 -1.69 24.70 -8.96
N THR A 455 -2.78 25.16 -9.57
CA THR A 455 -4.02 25.59 -8.88
C THR A 455 -5.24 25.42 -9.79
N ARG A 456 -6.44 25.66 -9.25
CA ARG A 456 -7.73 25.74 -9.96
C ARG A 456 -8.25 27.18 -9.90
N THR A 457 -8.99 27.61 -10.93
CA THR A 457 -9.73 28.87 -10.88
C THR A 457 -10.94 28.78 -9.94
N ASN A 458 -11.43 29.92 -9.46
CA ASN A 458 -12.71 30.04 -8.75
C ASN A 458 -13.91 30.10 -9.72
N GLU A 459 -15.12 30.37 -9.20
CA GLU A 459 -16.35 30.51 -10.01
C GLU A 459 -16.27 31.63 -11.07
N ASN A 460 -15.48 32.68 -10.84
CA ASN A 460 -15.27 33.78 -11.78
C ASN A 460 -14.21 33.44 -12.87
N GLY A 461 -13.62 32.25 -12.82
CA GLY A 461 -12.48 31.89 -13.67
C GLY A 461 -11.14 32.52 -13.24
N GLU A 462 -11.04 33.12 -12.05
CA GLU A 462 -9.84 33.76 -11.50
C GLU A 462 -8.95 32.76 -10.74
N TYR A 463 -7.62 32.92 -10.77
CA TYR A 463 -6.69 32.05 -10.03
C TYR A 463 -5.51 32.78 -9.37
N LEU A 464 -4.85 32.10 -8.42
CA LEU A 464 -3.59 32.51 -7.80
C LEU A 464 -2.67 31.29 -7.57
N VAL A 465 -1.40 31.37 -7.96
CA VAL A 465 -0.35 30.36 -7.69
C VAL A 465 0.85 31.02 -7.01
N GLN A 466 1.12 30.71 -5.74
CA GLN A 466 2.34 31.15 -5.06
C GLN A 466 3.57 30.41 -5.62
N VAL A 467 4.59 31.16 -6.07
CA VAL A 467 5.84 30.65 -6.64
C VAL A 467 7.01 31.53 -6.23
N ARG A 468 8.24 31.00 -6.18
CA ARG A 468 9.43 31.82 -5.87
C ARG A 468 9.72 32.82 -7.01
N PRO A 469 10.45 33.92 -6.77
CA PRO A 469 10.93 34.80 -7.84
C PRO A 469 11.70 34.02 -8.92
N GLY A 470 11.46 34.34 -10.19
CA GLY A 470 12.03 33.60 -11.32
C GLY A 470 11.23 33.75 -12.62
N SER A 471 11.53 32.88 -13.58
CA SER A 471 10.81 32.79 -14.86
C SER A 471 10.23 31.40 -15.05
N TYR A 472 8.97 31.33 -15.47
CA TYR A 472 8.19 30.10 -15.55
C TYR A 472 7.43 29.98 -16.87
N LEU A 473 7.13 28.75 -17.28
CA LEU A 473 6.09 28.50 -18.27
C LEU A 473 4.77 28.25 -17.55
N VAL A 474 3.68 28.76 -18.10
CA VAL A 474 2.34 28.68 -17.50
C VAL A 474 1.35 28.16 -18.55
N SER A 475 0.40 27.32 -18.15
CA SER A 475 -0.62 26.76 -19.05
C SER A 475 -1.97 26.57 -18.37
N ALA A 476 -3.07 26.78 -19.10
CA ALA A 476 -4.42 26.42 -18.69
C ALA A 476 -5.06 25.37 -19.60
N SER A 477 -6.03 24.64 -19.05
CA SER A 477 -6.82 23.62 -19.77
C SER A 477 -8.11 23.30 -19.01
N ALA A 478 -9.16 22.95 -19.75
CA ALA A 478 -10.46 22.55 -19.20
C ALA A 478 -11.14 21.47 -20.06
N GLU A 479 -12.13 20.79 -19.48
CA GLU A 479 -12.89 19.69 -20.11
C GLU A 479 -13.68 20.18 -21.33
N GLY A 480 -13.62 19.44 -22.45
CA GLY A 480 -14.21 19.84 -23.74
C GLY A 480 -13.41 20.88 -24.55
N PHE A 481 -12.33 21.44 -23.98
CA PHE A 481 -11.48 22.45 -24.61
C PHE A 481 -10.07 21.92 -24.94
N ASN A 482 -9.31 22.67 -25.74
CA ASN A 482 -7.87 22.48 -25.94
C ASN A 482 -7.07 23.15 -24.81
N THR A 483 -5.89 22.60 -24.51
CA THR A 483 -4.89 23.24 -23.64
C THR A 483 -4.29 24.47 -24.34
N GLN A 484 -3.90 25.47 -23.56
CA GLN A 484 -3.18 26.65 -24.03
C GLN A 484 -2.06 27.01 -23.05
N PHE A 485 -0.89 27.35 -23.60
CA PHE A 485 0.23 27.93 -22.87
C PHE A 485 0.22 29.46 -22.98
N HIS A 486 0.94 30.12 -22.08
CA HIS A 486 0.96 31.59 -21.99
C HIS A 486 1.34 32.27 -23.31
N ASP A 487 0.67 33.39 -23.60
CA ASP A 487 0.63 34.09 -24.89
C ASP A 487 0.10 33.23 -26.05
N HIS A 488 -1.08 32.64 -25.83
CA HIS A 488 -1.91 31.95 -26.84
C HIS A 488 -1.29 30.70 -27.50
N ALA A 489 -0.10 30.29 -27.10
CA ALA A 489 0.62 29.16 -27.69
C ALA A 489 -0.15 27.84 -27.48
N ALA A 490 -0.28 27.03 -28.53
CA ALA A 490 -0.86 25.69 -28.43
C ALA A 490 0.11 24.70 -27.75
N ASP A 491 1.39 24.86 -28.03
CA ASP A 491 2.47 23.96 -27.63
C ASP A 491 3.52 24.67 -26.76
N ARG A 492 4.25 23.89 -25.95
CA ARG A 492 5.19 24.41 -24.96
C ARG A 492 6.41 25.12 -25.58
N GLU A 493 6.77 24.79 -26.81
CA GLU A 493 7.98 25.32 -27.47
C GLU A 493 7.80 26.77 -27.98
N ASP A 494 6.57 27.16 -28.30
CA ASP A 494 6.21 28.52 -28.75
C ASP A 494 5.80 29.47 -27.59
N ALA A 495 5.68 28.94 -26.37
CA ALA A 495 5.12 29.66 -25.22
C ALA A 495 6.09 30.68 -24.59
N THR A 496 5.58 31.86 -24.23
CA THR A 496 6.40 32.90 -23.61
C THR A 496 6.52 32.74 -22.09
N LEU A 497 7.67 33.11 -21.53
CA LEU A 497 7.95 32.99 -20.09
C LEU A 497 7.29 34.09 -19.26
N VAL A 498 6.54 33.70 -18.24
CA VAL A 498 6.01 34.59 -17.20
C VAL A 498 7.13 34.85 -16.19
N LYS A 499 7.45 36.14 -15.94
CA LYS A 499 8.42 36.55 -14.92
C LYS A 499 7.71 36.94 -13.62
N VAL A 500 8.26 36.50 -12.49
CA VAL A 500 7.78 36.80 -11.14
C VAL A 500 8.91 37.44 -10.35
N GLU A 501 8.65 38.62 -9.77
CA GLU A 501 9.58 39.34 -8.90
C GLU A 501 9.39 38.91 -7.43
N SER A 502 10.21 39.44 -6.51
CA SER A 502 10.01 39.27 -5.07
C SER A 502 8.72 39.91 -4.57
N ASP A 503 8.08 39.25 -3.62
CA ASP A 503 7.06 39.79 -2.70
C ASP A 503 5.89 40.50 -3.42
N SER A 504 5.49 39.97 -4.58
CA SER A 504 4.51 40.58 -5.49
C SER A 504 3.75 39.57 -6.35
N HIS A 505 2.54 39.93 -6.75
CA HIS A 505 1.70 39.13 -7.65
C HIS A 505 1.88 39.57 -9.11
N THR A 506 2.41 38.70 -9.98
CA THR A 506 2.36 38.87 -11.44
C THR A 506 0.94 38.55 -11.93
N ALA A 507 0.14 39.59 -12.10
CA ALA A 507 -1.25 39.51 -12.56
C ALA A 507 -1.39 39.45 -14.10
N ASP A 508 -2.64 39.43 -14.57
CA ASP A 508 -3.06 39.47 -15.99
C ASP A 508 -2.56 38.31 -16.89
N ILE A 509 -2.13 37.20 -16.28
CA ILE A 509 -1.70 35.98 -16.99
C ILE A 509 -2.93 35.16 -17.40
N ASN A 510 -3.58 35.60 -18.48
CA ASN A 510 -4.92 35.16 -18.89
C ASN A 510 -4.89 34.10 -20.02
N PHE A 511 -5.98 33.34 -20.15
CA PHE A 511 -6.13 32.24 -21.12
C PHE A 511 -7.52 32.20 -21.78
N ASP A 512 -7.56 31.89 -23.08
CA ASP A 512 -8.76 31.79 -23.92
C ASP A 512 -8.78 30.45 -24.67
N LEU A 513 -9.59 29.50 -24.20
CA LEU A 513 -9.57 28.10 -24.64
C LEU A 513 -10.58 27.79 -25.75
N THR A 514 -10.25 26.88 -26.68
CA THR A 514 -11.06 26.53 -27.87
C THR A 514 -11.72 25.15 -27.78
N LYS A 515 -12.96 24.99 -28.27
CA LYS A 515 -13.78 23.75 -28.18
C LYS A 515 -13.36 22.66 -29.19
N ARG A 516 -13.74 21.41 -28.93
CA ARG A 516 -13.46 20.21 -29.77
C ARG A 516 -14.69 19.70 -30.56
N GLY A 517 -14.52 18.70 -31.43
CA GLY A 517 -15.56 18.05 -32.26
C GLY A 517 -15.83 16.58 -31.91
N SER A 518 -16.47 15.81 -32.81
CA SER A 518 -16.91 14.42 -32.55
C SER A 518 -17.04 13.53 -33.82
N ILE A 519 -17.19 12.22 -33.62
CA ILE A 519 -17.43 11.19 -34.66
C ILE A 519 -18.52 10.21 -34.17
N ALA A 520 -19.47 9.79 -35.02
CA ALA A 520 -20.58 8.91 -34.65
C ALA A 520 -20.98 7.92 -35.75
N GLY A 521 -21.63 6.81 -35.37
CA GLY A 521 -22.01 5.74 -36.30
C GLY A 521 -22.68 4.54 -35.61
N LYS A 522 -22.63 3.36 -36.25
CA LYS A 522 -23.32 2.14 -35.81
C LYS A 522 -22.53 0.85 -36.11
N VAL A 523 -22.59 -0.13 -35.21
CA VAL A 523 -22.01 -1.48 -35.38
C VAL A 523 -23.11 -2.55 -35.33
N THR A 524 -23.10 -3.48 -36.27
CA THR A 524 -24.03 -4.62 -36.34
C THR A 524 -23.30 -5.94 -36.66
N ASN A 525 -23.95 -7.07 -36.43
CA ASN A 525 -23.46 -8.42 -36.76
C ASN A 525 -23.54 -8.64 -38.29
N GLN A 526 -22.45 -9.06 -38.93
CA GLN A 526 -22.39 -9.29 -40.39
C GLN A 526 -23.33 -10.41 -40.88
N ALA A 527 -23.50 -11.47 -40.07
CA ALA A 527 -24.25 -12.66 -40.44
C ALA A 527 -25.77 -12.56 -40.20
N SER A 528 -26.22 -11.76 -39.21
CA SER A 528 -27.64 -11.60 -38.87
C SER A 528 -28.20 -10.19 -39.10
N GLY A 529 -27.36 -9.16 -39.12
CA GLY A 529 -27.78 -7.75 -39.16
C GLY A 529 -28.25 -7.18 -37.81
N ASP A 530 -28.18 -7.96 -36.73
CA ASP A 530 -28.56 -7.50 -35.38
C ASP A 530 -27.59 -6.43 -34.85
N PRO A 531 -28.05 -5.49 -34.01
CA PRO A 531 -27.17 -4.54 -33.33
C PRO A 531 -26.19 -5.23 -32.39
N LEU A 532 -24.93 -4.78 -32.38
CA LEU A 532 -23.92 -5.24 -31.44
C LEU A 532 -23.76 -4.24 -30.31
N ALA A 533 -24.45 -4.50 -29.19
CA ALA A 533 -24.33 -3.74 -27.95
C ALA A 533 -22.93 -3.91 -27.33
N GLY A 534 -22.38 -2.84 -26.74
CA GLY A 534 -21.10 -2.87 -26.03
C GLY A 534 -19.84 -3.03 -26.92
N ALA A 535 -19.99 -3.07 -28.24
CA ALA A 535 -18.88 -3.03 -29.19
C ALA A 535 -18.07 -1.74 -29.02
N ILE A 536 -16.75 -1.83 -28.99
CA ILE A 536 -15.84 -0.71 -28.77
C ILE A 536 -15.39 -0.16 -30.11
N VAL A 537 -15.66 1.11 -30.37
CA VAL A 537 -15.19 1.83 -31.56
C VAL A 537 -14.13 2.85 -31.17
N GLN A 538 -13.04 2.99 -31.94
CA GLN A 538 -11.83 3.75 -31.60
C GLN A 538 -11.29 4.53 -32.80
N ALA A 539 -10.93 5.81 -32.62
CA ALA A 539 -10.48 6.73 -33.66
C ALA A 539 -9.04 7.23 -33.43
N PHE A 540 -8.10 6.83 -34.28
CA PHE A 540 -6.65 7.06 -34.19
C PHE A 540 -6.22 8.20 -35.12
N LYS A 541 -5.58 9.26 -34.58
CA LYS A 541 -5.20 10.43 -35.38
C LYS A 541 -4.11 10.13 -36.42
N GLU A 542 -4.19 10.75 -37.59
CA GLU A 542 -3.13 10.79 -38.60
C GLU A 542 -1.91 11.55 -38.03
N SER A 543 -0.96 10.81 -37.48
CA SER A 543 0.25 11.38 -36.89
C SER A 543 1.30 11.65 -37.96
N SER A 544 1.66 12.92 -38.14
CA SER A 544 2.85 13.30 -38.89
C SER A 544 4.11 12.94 -38.09
N ASN A 545 4.68 11.77 -38.40
CA ASN A 545 6.02 11.28 -38.04
C ASN A 545 6.73 11.89 -36.82
N SER A 546 7.06 11.02 -35.86
CA SER A 546 8.08 11.19 -34.81
C SER A 546 7.68 11.67 -33.40
N ASP A 547 6.44 11.47 -32.96
CA ASP A 547 6.17 11.26 -31.53
C ASP A 547 5.47 9.92 -31.25
N HIS A 548 6.01 9.13 -30.32
CA HIS A 548 5.36 7.92 -29.80
C HIS A 548 4.30 8.22 -28.73
N ALA A 549 4.04 9.50 -28.45
CA ALA A 549 2.80 10.02 -27.87
C ALA A 549 1.74 10.43 -28.93
N LEU A 550 2.01 10.32 -30.26
CA LEU A 550 0.97 10.28 -31.32
C LEU A 550 1.13 9.11 -32.36
N SER A 551 0.38 8.00 -32.20
CA SER A 551 0.34 6.75 -33.00
C SER A 551 -0.68 5.64 -32.53
N ILE A 552 -0.90 5.42 -31.22
CA ILE A 552 -1.20 4.07 -30.62
C ILE A 552 -2.67 3.78 -30.23
N ALA A 553 -3.51 4.75 -29.85
CA ALA A 553 -4.50 4.47 -28.80
C ALA A 553 -5.87 5.22 -28.90
N GLY A 554 -6.68 5.03 -29.93
CA GLY A 554 -7.73 5.98 -30.37
C GLY A 554 -8.83 6.42 -29.37
N PHE A 555 -9.33 7.65 -29.57
CA PHE A 555 -10.55 8.18 -28.96
C PHE A 555 -11.70 7.19 -29.16
N ARG A 556 -12.35 6.74 -28.08
CA ARG A 556 -13.29 5.61 -28.14
C ARG A 556 -14.70 5.92 -27.65
N ALA A 557 -15.63 5.09 -28.11
CA ALA A 557 -16.97 4.92 -27.57
C ALA A 557 -17.26 3.42 -27.41
N LYS A 558 -18.27 3.08 -26.61
CA LYS A 558 -19.01 1.82 -26.79
C LYS A 558 -20.27 2.10 -27.62
N THR A 559 -20.85 1.05 -28.18
CA THR A 559 -22.21 1.08 -28.73
C THR A 559 -23.29 0.90 -27.66
N ASP A 560 -24.43 1.55 -27.86
CA ASP A 560 -25.69 1.33 -27.14
C ASP A 560 -26.37 -0.01 -27.53
N ASP A 561 -27.51 -0.34 -26.92
CA ASP A 561 -28.25 -1.58 -27.18
C ASP A 561 -28.80 -1.65 -28.62
N GLU A 562 -29.08 -0.51 -29.24
CA GLU A 562 -29.36 -0.40 -30.67
C GLU A 562 -28.11 -0.42 -31.56
N GLY A 563 -26.89 -0.54 -31.01
CA GLY A 563 -25.64 -0.63 -31.74
C GLY A 563 -25.03 0.70 -32.20
N ASN A 564 -25.55 1.86 -31.79
CA ASN A 564 -25.04 3.19 -32.20
C ASN A 564 -23.97 3.71 -31.23
N TYR A 565 -23.06 4.57 -31.69
CA TYR A 565 -21.99 5.14 -30.87
C TYR A 565 -21.71 6.63 -31.17
N LEU A 566 -21.15 7.34 -30.19
CA LEU A 566 -20.65 8.72 -30.32
C LEU A 566 -19.30 8.88 -29.61
N ILE A 567 -18.25 9.18 -30.37
CA ILE A 567 -16.91 9.54 -29.90
C ILE A 567 -16.84 11.07 -29.78
N GLY A 568 -16.95 11.59 -28.56
CA GLY A 568 -16.85 13.03 -28.26
C GLY A 568 -15.42 13.54 -28.08
N ASN A 569 -15.28 14.85 -27.88
CA ASN A 569 -14.04 15.54 -27.50
C ASN A 569 -12.81 15.31 -28.42
N VAL A 570 -13.07 15.09 -29.71
CA VAL A 570 -12.07 14.84 -30.76
C VAL A 570 -11.51 16.16 -31.30
N PRO A 571 -10.20 16.44 -31.19
CA PRO A 571 -9.57 17.61 -31.80
C PRO A 571 -9.62 17.55 -33.34
N SER A 572 -9.58 18.69 -34.01
CA SER A 572 -9.54 18.73 -35.48
C SER A 572 -8.33 18.01 -36.08
N GLY A 573 -8.51 17.36 -37.24
CA GLY A 573 -7.53 16.53 -37.94
C GLY A 573 -8.17 15.26 -38.52
N LYS A 574 -7.35 14.38 -39.12
CA LYS A 574 -7.83 13.12 -39.71
C LYS A 574 -7.71 11.94 -38.74
N TYR A 575 -8.62 10.98 -38.85
CA TYR A 575 -8.68 9.80 -37.98
C TYR A 575 -8.95 8.50 -38.75
N ILE A 576 -8.22 7.43 -38.43
CA ILE A 576 -8.56 6.04 -38.79
C ILE A 576 -9.51 5.50 -37.72
N VAL A 577 -10.63 4.86 -38.08
CA VAL A 577 -11.61 4.34 -37.11
C VAL A 577 -11.67 2.80 -37.16
N LEU A 578 -11.85 2.15 -36.00
CA LEU A 578 -11.79 0.70 -35.76
C LEU A 578 -12.92 0.27 -34.82
N ALA A 579 -13.68 -0.78 -35.14
CA ALA A 579 -14.67 -1.40 -34.26
C ALA A 579 -14.23 -2.81 -33.82
N ALA A 580 -14.62 -3.23 -32.61
CA ALA A 580 -14.34 -4.56 -32.07
C ALA A 580 -15.39 -4.98 -31.02
N ALA A 581 -15.78 -6.25 -30.98
CA ALA A 581 -16.70 -6.78 -29.98
C ALA A 581 -16.24 -8.13 -29.39
N GLU A 582 -16.85 -8.54 -28.29
CA GLU A 582 -16.62 -9.86 -27.67
C GLU A 582 -17.24 -10.97 -28.52
N GLU A 583 -16.54 -12.10 -28.69
CA GLU A 583 -16.80 -13.13 -29.70
C GLU A 583 -16.69 -12.72 -31.20
N TYR A 584 -16.44 -11.44 -31.54
CA TYR A 584 -16.25 -10.99 -32.92
C TYR A 584 -14.77 -10.68 -33.27
N LEU A 585 -14.50 -10.66 -34.58
CA LEU A 585 -13.28 -10.13 -35.17
C LEU A 585 -13.33 -8.59 -35.23
N PRO A 586 -12.19 -7.88 -35.15
CA PRO A 586 -12.14 -6.42 -35.22
C PRO A 586 -11.89 -5.89 -36.65
N GLU A 587 -12.51 -4.77 -37.01
CA GLU A 587 -12.51 -4.22 -38.37
C GLU A 587 -12.32 -2.70 -38.40
N PHE A 588 -11.57 -2.20 -39.39
CA PHE A 588 -11.43 -0.77 -39.64
C PHE A 588 -12.52 -0.28 -40.61
N TRP A 589 -12.83 1.02 -40.53
CA TRP A 589 -13.93 1.65 -41.27
C TRP A 589 -13.79 1.47 -42.79
N GLU A 590 -14.94 1.34 -43.47
CA GLU A 590 -15.10 0.79 -44.82
C GLU A 590 -14.77 -0.72 -44.95
N GLU A 591 -15.04 -1.50 -43.89
CA GLU A 591 -14.99 -2.97 -43.87
C GLU A 591 -13.60 -3.56 -44.19
N VAL A 592 -12.52 -2.91 -43.72
CA VAL A 592 -11.14 -3.35 -44.01
C VAL A 592 -10.44 -4.00 -42.79
N PRO A 593 -9.81 -5.18 -42.94
CA PRO A 593 -9.31 -5.95 -41.80
C PRO A 593 -7.95 -5.46 -41.25
N THR A 594 -7.32 -4.47 -41.87
CA THR A 594 -5.98 -3.98 -41.48
C THR A 594 -5.86 -2.47 -41.56
N LYS A 595 -5.09 -1.89 -40.62
CA LYS A 595 -4.83 -0.44 -40.53
C LYS A 595 -4.23 0.16 -41.81
N ASP A 596 -3.42 -0.61 -42.53
CA ASP A 596 -2.72 -0.17 -43.74
C ASP A 596 -3.67 0.04 -44.95
N LEU A 597 -4.95 -0.35 -44.82
CA LEU A 597 -5.99 -0.18 -45.83
C LEU A 597 -7.09 0.81 -45.40
N ALA A 598 -7.00 1.39 -44.21
CA ALA A 598 -8.09 2.17 -43.60
C ALA A 598 -8.24 3.59 -44.16
N THR A 599 -9.49 3.98 -44.45
CA THR A 599 -9.85 5.34 -44.90
C THR A 599 -9.90 6.32 -43.71
N PHE A 600 -9.57 7.58 -43.97
CA PHE A 600 -9.55 8.65 -42.98
C PHE A 600 -10.89 9.40 -42.86
N VAL A 601 -11.28 9.71 -41.62
CA VAL A 601 -12.37 10.63 -41.26
C VAL A 601 -11.77 12.00 -40.90
N ASP A 602 -12.06 13.04 -41.69
CA ASP A 602 -11.66 14.43 -41.43
C ASP A 602 -12.60 15.11 -40.40
N VAL A 603 -12.12 15.41 -39.20
CA VAL A 603 -12.84 16.15 -38.13
C VAL A 603 -12.42 17.62 -38.13
N THR A 604 -13.38 18.55 -37.99
CA THR A 604 -13.11 19.99 -37.86
C THR A 604 -13.55 20.55 -36.49
N VAL A 605 -13.19 21.80 -36.19
CA VAL A 605 -13.39 22.41 -34.86
C VAL A 605 -14.87 22.60 -34.57
N GLY A 606 -15.39 21.90 -33.56
CA GLY A 606 -16.80 21.97 -33.15
C GLY A 606 -17.79 21.21 -34.05
N GLU A 607 -17.31 20.37 -34.97
CA GLU A 607 -18.15 19.61 -35.91
C GLU A 607 -18.28 18.13 -35.49
N SER A 608 -19.44 17.52 -35.73
CA SER A 608 -19.66 16.07 -35.59
C SER A 608 -19.63 15.36 -36.94
N LYS A 609 -19.00 14.18 -37.01
CA LYS A 609 -18.89 13.33 -38.21
C LYS A 609 -19.76 12.09 -38.07
N GLU A 610 -20.96 12.16 -38.64
CA GLU A 610 -21.99 11.12 -38.56
C GLU A 610 -21.77 9.95 -39.57
N ALA A 611 -22.51 8.85 -39.35
CA ALA A 611 -22.66 7.69 -40.25
C ALA A 611 -21.40 6.83 -40.52
N ILE A 612 -20.47 6.79 -39.57
CA ILE A 612 -19.27 5.94 -39.62
C ILE A 612 -19.61 4.51 -39.13
N ASN A 613 -20.16 3.67 -40.01
CA ASN A 613 -20.73 2.37 -39.64
C ASN A 613 -19.80 1.15 -39.91
N PHE A 614 -20.09 0.00 -39.27
CA PHE A 614 -19.31 -1.26 -39.32
C PHE A 614 -20.21 -2.52 -39.29
N THR A 615 -19.78 -3.63 -39.92
CA THR A 615 -20.48 -4.94 -39.84
C THR A 615 -19.55 -6.13 -39.48
N LEU A 616 -19.44 -6.46 -38.19
CA LEU A 616 -18.42 -7.40 -37.67
C LEU A 616 -18.72 -8.89 -37.89
N ASP A 617 -17.71 -9.65 -38.32
CA ASP A 617 -17.72 -11.12 -38.45
C ASP A 617 -17.46 -11.89 -37.11
N PRO A 618 -18.16 -13.01 -36.82
CA PRO A 618 -17.90 -13.84 -35.63
C PRO A 618 -16.56 -14.61 -35.65
N GLY A 619 -15.85 -14.61 -34.52
CA GLY A 619 -14.62 -15.37 -34.29
C GLY A 619 -14.84 -16.72 -33.60
N GLY A 620 -13.77 -17.51 -33.46
CA GLY A 620 -13.75 -18.77 -32.69
C GLY A 620 -13.39 -18.57 -31.22
N SER A 621 -13.44 -19.63 -30.42
CA SER A 621 -13.13 -19.57 -28.98
C SER A 621 -12.31 -20.76 -28.48
N ILE A 622 -11.67 -20.60 -27.31
CA ILE A 622 -10.98 -21.65 -26.54
C ILE A 622 -11.60 -21.73 -25.13
N SER A 623 -11.76 -22.93 -24.57
CA SER A 623 -12.20 -23.13 -23.17
C SER A 623 -11.54 -24.34 -22.48
N GLY A 624 -11.53 -24.31 -21.15
CA GLY A 624 -10.91 -25.35 -20.31
C GLY A 624 -10.93 -24.99 -18.83
N THR A 625 -10.24 -25.77 -18.01
CA THR A 625 -10.12 -25.60 -16.56
C THR A 625 -8.69 -25.32 -16.12
N VAL A 626 -8.53 -24.70 -14.94
CA VAL A 626 -7.24 -24.58 -14.24
C VAL A 626 -7.37 -25.13 -12.83
N ALA A 627 -6.51 -26.09 -12.50
CA ALA A 627 -6.44 -26.72 -11.18
C ALA A 627 -5.00 -26.72 -10.61
N SER A 628 -4.87 -27.03 -9.34
CA SER A 628 -3.59 -27.25 -8.66
C SER A 628 -3.03 -28.64 -8.98
N ALA A 629 -1.74 -28.72 -9.30
CA ALA A 629 -1.06 -29.96 -9.66
C ALA A 629 -0.74 -30.90 -8.46
N ILE A 630 -1.10 -30.51 -7.23
CA ILE A 630 -0.85 -31.31 -6.02
C ILE A 630 -2.12 -31.98 -5.50
N ASP A 631 -3.22 -31.25 -5.44
CA ASP A 631 -4.49 -31.65 -4.81
C ASP A 631 -5.71 -31.56 -5.75
N SER A 632 -5.51 -31.13 -7.01
CA SER A 632 -6.54 -30.96 -8.04
C SER A 632 -7.67 -30.00 -7.67
N LEU A 633 -7.45 -29.10 -6.70
CA LEU A 633 -8.39 -28.02 -6.39
C LEU A 633 -8.38 -26.95 -7.49
N PRO A 634 -9.53 -26.32 -7.81
CA PRO A 634 -9.61 -25.30 -8.85
C PRO A 634 -8.84 -24.03 -8.47
N VAL A 635 -8.13 -23.43 -9.43
CA VAL A 635 -7.39 -22.18 -9.23
C VAL A 635 -8.22 -21.01 -9.74
N VAL A 636 -8.96 -20.39 -8.82
CA VAL A 636 -9.84 -19.24 -9.05
C VAL A 636 -9.04 -17.99 -9.41
N LYS A 637 -9.53 -17.19 -10.37
CA LYS A 637 -8.90 -15.95 -10.86
C LYS A 637 -7.46 -16.13 -11.37
N ALA A 638 -7.12 -17.31 -11.88
CA ALA A 638 -5.92 -17.53 -12.68
C ALA A 638 -6.03 -16.72 -13.98
N LEU A 639 -4.99 -15.96 -14.32
CA LEU A 639 -4.91 -15.16 -15.54
C LEU A 639 -4.52 -16.05 -16.72
N VAL A 640 -5.48 -16.27 -17.63
CA VAL A 640 -5.28 -17.01 -18.88
C VAL A 640 -4.93 -16.02 -20.00
N GLN A 641 -3.92 -16.34 -20.80
CA GLN A 641 -3.44 -15.51 -21.90
C GLN A 641 -3.33 -16.37 -23.18
N VAL A 642 -3.84 -15.84 -24.29
CA VAL A 642 -3.94 -16.54 -25.57
C VAL A 642 -3.37 -15.67 -26.69
N TRP A 643 -2.35 -16.15 -27.41
CA TRP A 643 -1.76 -15.47 -28.58
C TRP A 643 -1.90 -16.33 -29.83
N ALA A 644 -2.11 -15.73 -31.00
CA ALA A 644 -1.80 -16.42 -32.26
C ALA A 644 -0.29 -16.71 -32.33
N ALA A 645 0.11 -17.86 -32.87
CA ALA A 645 1.49 -18.37 -32.78
C ALA A 645 2.54 -17.44 -33.43
N ASP A 646 2.15 -16.72 -34.49
CA ASP A 646 2.96 -15.73 -35.21
C ASP A 646 2.95 -14.33 -34.56
N SER A 647 2.07 -14.10 -33.58
CA SER A 647 1.79 -12.78 -33.01
C SER A 647 2.44 -12.53 -31.65
N LYS A 648 2.67 -11.25 -31.37
CA LYS A 648 3.02 -10.73 -30.04
C LYS A 648 1.81 -10.18 -29.28
N HIS A 649 0.69 -9.96 -29.96
CA HIS A 649 -0.57 -9.52 -29.36
C HIS A 649 -1.41 -10.73 -28.97
N GLY A 650 -2.00 -10.69 -27.77
CA GLY A 650 -2.79 -11.80 -27.24
C GLY A 650 -4.00 -11.30 -26.47
N ARG A 651 -5.10 -12.04 -26.56
CA ARG A 651 -6.30 -11.86 -25.73
C ARG A 651 -6.07 -12.47 -24.34
N ARG A 652 -6.89 -12.09 -23.37
CA ARG A 652 -6.77 -12.51 -21.97
C ARG A 652 -8.15 -12.71 -21.36
N THR A 653 -8.26 -13.68 -20.46
CA THR A 653 -9.44 -13.96 -19.63
C THR A 653 -8.98 -14.42 -18.25
N PHE A 654 -9.91 -14.61 -17.32
CA PHE A 654 -9.63 -15.16 -15.99
C PHE A 654 -10.50 -16.39 -15.75
N THR A 655 -10.04 -17.29 -14.88
CA THR A 655 -10.88 -18.40 -14.39
C THR A 655 -11.91 -17.95 -13.38
N ASP A 656 -13.06 -18.63 -13.38
CA ASP A 656 -14.16 -18.44 -12.44
C ASP A 656 -13.92 -19.16 -11.10
N GLU A 657 -14.97 -19.28 -10.27
CA GLU A 657 -14.95 -19.96 -8.97
C GLU A 657 -14.77 -21.49 -9.06
N ASN A 658 -15.07 -22.09 -10.23
CA ASN A 658 -14.84 -23.50 -10.53
C ASN A 658 -13.48 -23.77 -11.20
N GLY A 659 -12.71 -22.71 -11.47
CA GLY A 659 -11.49 -22.80 -12.26
C GLY A 659 -11.73 -22.87 -13.78
N GLU A 660 -12.97 -22.74 -14.24
CA GLU A 660 -13.33 -22.76 -15.66
C GLU A 660 -12.99 -21.43 -16.34
N TYR A 661 -12.60 -21.46 -17.62
CA TYR A 661 -12.41 -20.27 -18.45
C TYR A 661 -12.93 -20.46 -19.86
N LYS A 662 -13.31 -19.35 -20.50
CA LYS A 662 -13.54 -19.24 -21.94
C LYS A 662 -12.93 -17.96 -22.49
N MET A 663 -12.39 -18.04 -23.70
CA MET A 663 -11.72 -16.96 -24.42
C MET A 663 -12.27 -16.86 -25.84
N GLY A 664 -13.08 -15.83 -26.11
CA GLY A 664 -13.75 -15.62 -27.38
C GLY A 664 -13.01 -14.78 -28.42
N GLY A 665 -13.58 -14.71 -29.63
CA GLY A 665 -13.20 -13.79 -30.70
C GLY A 665 -11.78 -14.00 -31.27
N LEU A 666 -11.38 -15.25 -31.42
CA LEU A 666 -10.09 -15.68 -31.98
C LEU A 666 -10.20 -15.92 -33.49
N ALA A 667 -9.12 -15.68 -34.23
CA ALA A 667 -9.03 -16.02 -35.64
C ALA A 667 -8.83 -17.54 -35.84
N THR A 668 -9.03 -18.04 -37.06
CA THR A 668 -8.70 -19.43 -37.40
C THR A 668 -7.19 -19.63 -37.50
N GLY A 669 -6.63 -20.58 -36.75
CA GLY A 669 -5.21 -20.95 -36.77
C GLY A 669 -4.64 -21.35 -35.40
N SER A 670 -3.32 -21.54 -35.36
CA SER A 670 -2.56 -22.00 -34.19
C SER A 670 -2.39 -20.93 -33.12
N HIS A 671 -2.67 -21.28 -31.86
CA HIS A 671 -2.57 -20.39 -30.70
C HIS A 671 -1.70 -20.97 -29.56
N LEU A 672 -1.00 -20.10 -28.83
CA LEU A 672 -0.32 -20.39 -27.58
C LEU A 672 -1.22 -20.02 -26.40
N VAL A 673 -1.32 -20.90 -25.39
CA VAL A 673 -2.07 -20.65 -24.15
C VAL A 673 -1.12 -20.70 -22.94
N GLN A 674 -1.18 -19.68 -22.09
CA GLN A 674 -0.44 -19.60 -20.82
C GLN A 674 -1.37 -19.21 -19.67
N VAL A 675 -1.13 -19.78 -18.48
CA VAL A 675 -1.82 -19.45 -17.24
C VAL A 675 -0.83 -18.98 -16.17
N ILE A 676 -1.24 -17.96 -15.40
CA ILE A 676 -0.48 -17.34 -14.31
C ILE A 676 -1.42 -17.15 -13.11
N ALA A 677 -1.06 -17.67 -11.93
CA ALA A 677 -1.79 -17.44 -10.68
C ALA A 677 -0.81 -17.10 -9.55
N ASP A 678 -1.27 -16.35 -8.54
CA ASP A 678 -0.45 -16.06 -7.36
C ASP A 678 -0.28 -17.30 -6.48
N GLY A 679 0.84 -17.41 -5.76
CA GLY A 679 1.26 -18.64 -5.09
C GLY A 679 1.75 -19.74 -6.04
N PHE A 680 1.47 -19.69 -7.34
CA PHE A 680 1.85 -20.71 -8.33
C PHE A 680 2.98 -20.31 -9.27
N HIS A 681 3.66 -21.29 -9.88
CA HIS A 681 4.50 -21.08 -11.05
C HIS A 681 3.65 -20.88 -12.32
N ALA A 682 4.05 -19.94 -13.19
CA ALA A 682 3.43 -19.74 -14.49
C ALA A 682 3.70 -20.93 -15.43
N GLN A 683 2.69 -21.30 -16.24
CA GLN A 683 2.72 -22.52 -17.03
C GLN A 683 1.97 -22.35 -18.35
N PHE A 684 2.48 -22.98 -19.41
CA PHE A 684 1.80 -23.11 -20.70
C PHE A 684 0.99 -24.42 -20.75
N TYR A 685 0.12 -24.54 -21.75
CA TYR A 685 -0.57 -25.79 -22.06
C TYR A 685 0.43 -26.96 -22.24
N GLU A 686 0.00 -28.18 -21.88
CA GLU A 686 0.82 -29.40 -21.81
C GLU A 686 2.12 -29.25 -20.98
N THR A 687 2.03 -28.51 -19.86
CA THR A 687 3.02 -28.41 -18.77
C THR A 687 4.33 -27.67 -19.04
N SER A 688 4.55 -27.14 -20.24
CA SER A 688 5.76 -26.35 -20.51
C SER A 688 5.86 -25.10 -19.61
N ARG A 689 7.08 -24.80 -19.15
CA ARG A 689 7.41 -23.56 -18.43
C ARG A 689 8.06 -22.49 -19.33
N THR A 690 8.23 -22.75 -20.62
CA THR A 690 8.87 -21.81 -21.58
C THR A 690 8.11 -21.73 -22.91
N ARG A 691 8.05 -20.53 -23.50
CA ARG A 691 7.31 -20.29 -24.76
C ARG A 691 7.85 -21.13 -25.92
N ASP A 692 9.15 -21.39 -25.96
CA ASP A 692 9.83 -22.12 -27.04
C ASP A 692 9.62 -23.65 -26.97
N GLN A 693 8.93 -24.13 -25.92
CA GLN A 693 8.60 -25.54 -25.68
C GLN A 693 7.09 -25.75 -25.44
N ALA A 694 6.26 -24.73 -25.67
CA ALA A 694 4.82 -24.79 -25.42
C ALA A 694 4.08 -25.33 -26.66
N ASP A 695 3.10 -26.22 -26.42
CA ASP A 695 2.26 -26.78 -27.46
C ASP A 695 1.20 -25.77 -27.97
N LEU A 696 0.72 -26.02 -29.20
CA LEU A 696 -0.20 -25.15 -29.92
C LEU A 696 -1.63 -25.69 -29.93
N VAL A 697 -2.59 -24.81 -29.70
CA VAL A 697 -4.04 -25.06 -29.77
C VAL A 697 -4.57 -24.53 -31.10
N GLU A 698 -5.13 -25.41 -31.93
CA GLU A 698 -5.72 -25.04 -33.23
C GLU A 698 -7.16 -24.57 -33.07
N VAL A 699 -7.47 -23.35 -33.51
CA VAL A 699 -8.81 -22.75 -33.46
C VAL A 699 -9.41 -22.64 -34.85
N THR A 700 -10.72 -22.86 -35.00
CA THR A 700 -11.46 -22.66 -36.27
C THR A 700 -12.74 -21.86 -36.04
N ALA A 701 -12.74 -20.59 -36.42
CA ALA A 701 -13.91 -19.72 -36.27
C ALA A 701 -15.13 -20.24 -37.07
N PRO A 702 -16.36 -20.07 -36.56
CA PRO A 702 -16.75 -19.48 -35.27
C PRO A 702 -16.87 -20.52 -34.13
N ASN A 703 -16.18 -21.67 -34.24
CA ASN A 703 -16.37 -22.79 -33.32
C ASN A 703 -15.56 -22.64 -32.02
N GLU A 704 -15.98 -23.39 -31.01
CA GLU A 704 -15.31 -23.49 -29.72
C GLU A 704 -14.32 -24.68 -29.67
N THR A 705 -13.16 -24.45 -29.08
CA THR A 705 -12.07 -25.40 -28.91
C THR A 705 -11.91 -25.69 -27.42
N SER A 706 -12.64 -26.68 -26.93
CA SER A 706 -12.77 -26.98 -25.49
C SER A 706 -11.86 -28.12 -25.00
N GLY A 707 -11.67 -28.21 -23.69
CA GLY A 707 -10.83 -29.22 -23.03
C GLY A 707 -9.35 -28.85 -22.91
N ILE A 708 -9.03 -27.55 -22.96
CA ILE A 708 -7.67 -27.04 -22.82
C ILE A 708 -7.36 -26.83 -21.33
N ASP A 709 -7.15 -27.93 -20.61
CA ASP A 709 -6.97 -27.94 -19.15
C ASP A 709 -5.50 -27.72 -18.72
N LEU A 710 -5.28 -27.04 -17.58
CA LEU A 710 -3.94 -26.76 -17.03
C LEU A 710 -3.81 -27.02 -15.52
N PHE A 711 -2.71 -27.65 -15.11
CA PHE A 711 -2.43 -28.00 -13.70
C PHE A 711 -1.20 -27.24 -13.16
N LEU A 712 -1.40 -26.26 -12.28
CA LEU A 712 -0.34 -25.37 -11.78
C LEU A 712 0.39 -25.91 -10.54
N HIS A 713 1.72 -25.78 -10.49
CA HIS A 713 2.52 -26.13 -9.31
C HIS A 713 2.72 -24.94 -8.37
N PRO A 714 2.43 -25.06 -7.05
CA PRO A 714 2.64 -23.99 -6.08
C PRO A 714 4.13 -23.74 -5.79
N LYS A 715 4.42 -22.57 -5.21
CA LYS A 715 5.71 -22.14 -4.68
C LYS A 715 5.77 -22.49 -3.19
N GLU A 716 6.77 -23.27 -2.76
CA GLU A 716 6.90 -23.68 -1.36
C GLU A 716 7.60 -22.61 -0.50
N ASP A 717 6.82 -21.68 0.07
CA ASP A 717 7.28 -20.76 1.14
C ASP A 717 6.58 -21.12 2.47
N ARG A 718 7.21 -22.00 3.26
CA ARG A 718 6.89 -22.21 4.68
C ARG A 718 7.82 -21.34 5.53
N ARG A 719 7.39 -20.98 6.74
CA ARG A 719 8.07 -19.97 7.59
C ARG A 719 8.17 -20.44 9.04
N GLY A 720 9.23 -20.02 9.72
CA GLY A 720 9.55 -20.38 11.10
C GLY A 720 9.31 -19.25 12.10
N THR A 721 9.85 -19.42 13.31
CA THR A 721 9.62 -18.55 14.47
C THR A 721 10.84 -18.56 15.40
N ILE A 722 11.13 -17.44 16.08
CA ILE A 722 12.08 -17.37 17.19
C ILE A 722 11.36 -16.86 18.46
N THR A 723 11.73 -17.40 19.61
CA THR A 723 11.27 -16.95 20.94
C THR A 723 12.39 -16.95 21.97
N GLY A 724 12.26 -16.06 22.94
CA GLY A 724 13.15 -15.95 24.10
C GLY A 724 12.60 -14.93 25.08
N ARG A 725 13.46 -14.41 25.96
CA ARG A 725 13.14 -13.37 26.94
C ARG A 725 14.23 -12.30 27.01
N VAL A 726 13.85 -11.08 27.37
CA VAL A 726 14.76 -9.98 27.71
C VAL A 726 14.65 -9.69 29.20
N PHE A 727 15.77 -9.67 29.91
CA PHE A 727 15.85 -9.48 31.37
C PHE A 727 17.05 -8.61 31.76
N SER A 728 17.12 -8.23 33.03
CA SER A 728 18.21 -7.42 33.61
C SER A 728 19.33 -8.31 34.14
N ASP A 729 20.55 -8.11 33.64
CA ASP A 729 21.78 -8.85 34.02
C ASP A 729 22.18 -8.66 35.50
N ALA A 730 21.58 -7.67 36.19
CA ALA A 730 21.90 -7.35 37.57
C ALA A 730 21.08 -8.14 38.60
N ASP A 731 19.87 -8.59 38.23
CA ASP A 731 18.86 -9.09 39.18
C ASP A 731 17.80 -10.06 38.59
N ASP A 732 17.93 -10.47 37.32
CA ASP A 732 16.95 -11.30 36.56
C ASP A 732 15.54 -10.66 36.45
N THR A 733 15.42 -9.35 36.68
CA THR A 733 14.15 -8.63 36.51
C THR A 733 13.76 -8.61 35.03
N PRO A 734 12.58 -9.15 34.64
CA PRO A 734 12.19 -9.20 33.23
C PRO A 734 11.88 -7.81 32.67
N LEU A 735 12.46 -7.48 31.51
CA LEU A 735 12.35 -6.15 30.92
C LEU A 735 11.20 -6.10 29.93
N PHE A 736 10.19 -5.27 30.22
CA PHE A 736 9.06 -5.00 29.32
C PHE A 736 9.43 -3.93 28.29
N GLY A 737 8.96 -4.06 27.04
CA GLY A 737 9.18 -3.07 25.98
C GLY A 737 10.60 -3.02 25.43
N GLY A 738 11.46 -3.95 25.83
CA GLY A 738 12.76 -4.17 25.20
C GLY A 738 12.58 -4.58 23.73
N VAL A 739 13.32 -3.93 22.85
CA VAL A 739 13.26 -4.17 21.40
C VAL A 739 14.19 -5.32 21.07
N VAL A 740 13.70 -6.30 20.33
CA VAL A 740 14.50 -7.41 19.79
C VAL A 740 14.44 -7.38 18.27
N ILE A 741 15.59 -7.39 17.63
CA ILE A 741 15.75 -7.31 16.17
C ILE A 741 16.45 -8.58 15.70
N ALA A 742 15.94 -9.21 14.64
CA ALA A 742 16.58 -10.31 13.92
C ALA A 742 16.82 -9.90 12.47
N VAL A 743 18.04 -10.08 11.98
CA VAL A 743 18.46 -9.73 10.61
C VAL A 743 19.12 -10.93 9.94
N SER A 744 18.65 -11.29 8.75
CA SER A 744 19.27 -12.32 7.91
C SER A 744 20.29 -11.66 6.96
N PRO A 745 21.51 -12.21 6.77
CA PRO A 745 22.47 -11.66 5.81
C PRO A 745 22.01 -11.72 4.35
N ARG A 746 20.99 -12.54 4.04
CA ARG A 746 20.51 -12.84 2.68
C ARG A 746 19.56 -11.77 2.13
N ASP A 747 18.67 -11.28 2.98
CA ASP A 747 17.67 -10.25 2.66
C ASP A 747 18.05 -8.88 3.27
N ARG A 748 18.81 -8.87 4.38
CA ARG A 748 19.19 -7.70 5.18
C ARG A 748 17.97 -6.92 5.71
N ILE A 749 16.81 -7.57 5.86
CA ILE A 749 15.58 -6.96 6.38
C ILE A 749 15.51 -7.19 7.91
N PRO A 750 15.32 -6.13 8.73
CA PRO A 750 15.14 -6.28 10.17
C PRO A 750 13.72 -6.72 10.53
N HIS A 751 13.57 -7.93 11.04
CA HIS A 751 12.36 -8.38 11.72
C HIS A 751 12.41 -7.93 13.19
N ILE A 752 11.35 -7.30 13.68
CA ILE A 752 11.33 -6.66 15.02
C ILE A 752 10.22 -7.25 15.88
N ALA A 753 10.55 -7.55 17.13
CA ALA A 753 9.62 -7.89 18.20
C ALA A 753 9.89 -7.03 19.44
N PHE A 754 8.94 -7.02 20.37
CA PHE A 754 9.08 -6.38 21.67
C PHE A 754 8.86 -7.42 22.77
N SER A 755 9.59 -7.30 23.88
CA SER A 755 9.35 -8.12 25.07
C SER A 755 8.05 -7.75 25.77
N GLY A 756 7.23 -8.75 26.08
CA GLY A 756 6.03 -8.61 26.90
C GLY A 756 6.33 -8.46 28.39
N PRO A 757 5.31 -8.30 29.26
CA PRO A 757 5.48 -7.99 30.70
C PRO A 757 6.14 -9.07 31.57
N ARG A 758 6.72 -10.12 30.96
CA ARG A 758 7.52 -11.17 31.59
C ARG A 758 8.85 -11.38 30.83
N GLY A 759 9.35 -10.33 30.16
CA GLY A 759 10.54 -10.39 29.29
C GLY A 759 10.32 -11.14 27.97
N HIS A 760 9.38 -12.08 27.89
CA HIS A 760 9.19 -12.92 26.71
C HIS A 760 8.82 -12.17 25.43
N TYR A 761 9.54 -12.46 24.34
CA TYR A 761 9.26 -11.95 23.00
C TYR A 761 9.03 -13.09 22.01
N LYS A 762 8.43 -12.78 20.85
CA LYS A 762 8.23 -13.73 19.76
C LYS A 762 8.36 -13.05 18.39
N LEU A 763 9.22 -13.58 17.54
CA LEU A 763 9.33 -13.26 16.12
C LEU A 763 8.66 -14.38 15.32
N THR A 764 7.73 -14.06 14.44
CA THR A 764 7.04 -15.01 13.54
C THR A 764 7.29 -14.64 12.08
N ASP A 765 6.83 -15.50 11.17
CA ASP A 765 6.80 -15.22 9.73
C ASP A 765 8.20 -15.09 9.09
N LEU A 766 9.20 -15.70 9.73
CA LEU A 766 10.60 -15.69 9.29
C LEU A 766 10.83 -16.74 8.18
N PRO A 767 11.37 -16.37 7.01
CA PRO A 767 11.93 -17.34 6.07
C PRO A 767 12.96 -18.28 6.72
N PRO A 768 13.14 -19.52 6.23
CA PRO A 768 14.21 -20.41 6.69
C PRO A 768 15.59 -19.79 6.41
N GLY A 769 16.45 -19.78 7.43
CA GLY A 769 17.76 -19.12 7.33
C GLY A 769 18.45 -18.89 8.67
N ARG A 770 19.56 -18.15 8.62
CA ARG A 770 20.40 -17.80 9.79
C ARG A 770 20.25 -16.33 10.11
N TYR A 771 19.77 -16.04 11.32
CA TYR A 771 19.45 -14.70 11.82
C TYR A 771 20.42 -14.26 12.90
N TYR A 772 21.07 -13.11 12.70
CA TYR A 772 21.81 -12.45 13.77
C TYR A 772 20.83 -11.60 14.57
N MET A 773 20.91 -11.69 15.90
CA MET A 773 19.92 -11.09 16.79
C MET A 773 20.53 -10.11 17.79
N PHE A 774 19.83 -9.00 17.99
CA PHE A 774 20.20 -7.88 18.85
C PHE A 774 19.02 -7.48 19.75
N ALA A 775 19.28 -7.14 21.01
CA ALA A 775 18.27 -6.62 21.93
C ALA A 775 18.75 -5.38 22.69
N TRP A 776 17.82 -4.47 23.03
CA TRP A 776 18.08 -3.36 23.93
C TRP A 776 16.81 -2.89 24.66
N ALA A 777 16.96 -2.15 25.76
CA ALA A 777 15.85 -1.57 26.52
C ALA A 777 16.22 -0.18 27.08
N ARG A 778 15.22 0.67 27.35
CA ARG A 778 15.45 2.01 27.90
C ARG A 778 16.08 1.92 29.29
N GLY A 779 17.21 2.59 29.50
CA GLY A 779 17.99 2.51 30.73
C GLY A 779 18.99 1.34 30.79
N PHE A 780 19.11 0.56 29.71
CA PHE A 780 20.02 -0.58 29.62
C PHE A 780 20.97 -0.45 28.42
N VAL A 781 22.10 -1.17 28.49
CA VAL A 781 23.05 -1.35 27.37
C VAL A 781 22.50 -2.47 26.48
N GLY A 782 22.52 -2.25 25.16
CA GLY A 782 22.09 -3.26 24.17
C GLY A 782 23.22 -4.20 23.74
N GLU A 783 22.85 -5.41 23.31
CA GLU A 783 23.78 -6.50 22.98
C GLU A 783 23.25 -7.40 21.85
N PHE A 784 24.17 -8.12 21.20
CA PHE A 784 23.85 -9.26 20.34
C PHE A 784 23.79 -10.56 21.16
N PHE A 785 23.11 -11.56 20.60
CA PHE A 785 22.85 -12.84 21.28
C PHE A 785 24.13 -13.49 21.85
N LYS A 786 24.01 -14.10 23.04
CA LYS A 786 25.12 -14.61 23.88
C LYS A 786 26.09 -13.51 24.35
N ASP A 787 25.54 -12.40 24.84
CA ASP A 787 26.28 -11.34 25.55
C ASP A 787 27.35 -10.63 24.68
N THR A 788 27.21 -10.72 23.35
CA THR A 788 28.21 -10.24 22.38
C THR A 788 27.97 -8.78 22.02
N ARG A 789 29.03 -7.95 22.01
CA ARG A 789 28.88 -6.49 21.83
C ARG A 789 28.97 -6.02 20.39
N ARG A 790 29.52 -6.81 19.46
CA ARG A 790 29.63 -6.50 18.02
C ARG A 790 28.94 -7.59 17.20
N PHE A 791 28.40 -7.21 16.04
CA PHE A 791 27.85 -8.15 15.06
C PHE A 791 28.87 -9.26 14.68
N ARG A 792 30.13 -8.90 14.48
CA ARG A 792 31.19 -9.84 14.01
C ARG A 792 31.61 -10.88 15.06
N ASP A 793 31.24 -10.68 16.32
CA ASP A 793 31.50 -11.60 17.43
C ASP A 793 30.30 -12.53 17.73
N ALA A 794 29.14 -12.28 17.12
CA ALA A 794 27.86 -12.89 17.48
C ALA A 794 27.57 -14.21 16.75
N ASP A 795 26.99 -15.18 17.45
CA ASP A 795 26.48 -16.42 16.84
C ASP A 795 25.08 -16.20 16.21
N PRO A 796 24.83 -16.63 14.96
CA PRO A 796 23.50 -16.58 14.37
C PRO A 796 22.58 -17.69 14.90
N VAL A 797 21.29 -17.35 15.04
CA VAL A 797 20.20 -18.28 15.33
C VAL A 797 19.70 -18.89 14.02
N SER A 798 19.67 -20.22 13.91
CA SER A 798 19.06 -20.92 12.79
C SER A 798 17.54 -21.04 12.94
N VAL A 799 16.81 -20.80 11.85
CA VAL A 799 15.35 -20.97 11.75
C VAL A 799 15.04 -21.94 10.63
N GLU A 800 14.29 -22.99 10.94
CA GLU A 800 13.81 -24.00 9.98
C GLU A 800 12.29 -23.84 9.71
N ASN A 801 11.80 -24.46 8.64
CA ASN A 801 10.39 -24.49 8.26
C ASN A 801 9.49 -24.94 9.43
N GLU A 802 8.47 -24.14 9.76
CA GLU A 802 7.43 -24.43 10.77
C GLU A 802 7.95 -24.68 12.20
N GLN A 803 9.26 -24.49 12.45
CA GLN A 803 9.87 -24.66 13.77
C GLN A 803 9.88 -23.37 14.59
N VAL A 804 9.97 -23.56 15.91
CA VAL A 804 10.22 -22.51 16.88
C VAL A 804 11.63 -22.69 17.43
N ALA A 805 12.52 -21.73 17.17
CA ALA A 805 13.78 -21.62 17.89
C ALA A 805 13.49 -21.00 19.28
N GLU A 806 13.62 -21.79 20.33
CA GLU A 806 13.33 -21.39 21.72
C GLU A 806 14.61 -21.12 22.52
N GLY A 807 14.50 -20.34 23.60
CA GLY A 807 15.59 -20.06 24.53
C GLY A 807 16.61 -19.03 24.06
N ILE A 808 16.23 -18.16 23.12
CA ILE A 808 17.10 -17.07 22.63
C ILE A 808 16.99 -15.86 23.58
N ASP A 809 17.56 -16.01 24.77
CA ASP A 809 17.41 -15.05 25.87
C ASP A 809 18.53 -13.97 25.87
N PHE A 810 18.24 -12.79 26.44
CA PHE A 810 19.11 -11.60 26.48
C PHE A 810 19.18 -10.98 27.88
N GLY A 811 20.40 -10.77 28.40
CA GLY A 811 20.69 -10.27 29.75
C GLY A 811 21.24 -8.85 29.72
N LEU A 812 20.36 -7.86 29.61
CA LEU A 812 20.76 -6.47 29.40
C LEU A 812 21.28 -5.82 30.68
N ARG A 813 22.38 -5.06 30.58
CA ARG A 813 23.03 -4.40 31.74
C ARG A 813 22.45 -3.02 32.04
N PRO A 814 22.09 -2.70 33.30
CA PRO A 814 21.67 -1.35 33.68
C PRO A 814 22.76 -0.30 33.39
N ARG A 815 22.36 0.82 32.76
CA ARG A 815 23.24 1.98 32.53
C ARG A 815 23.63 2.61 33.87
N GLN A 816 24.91 2.96 34.02
CA GLN A 816 25.47 3.44 35.28
C GLN A 816 25.24 4.95 35.52
N ARG A 817 24.92 5.71 34.46
CA ARG A 817 24.75 7.17 34.52
C ARG A 817 23.62 7.60 33.58
N ASN A 818 22.73 8.46 34.10
CA ASN A 818 21.80 9.21 33.27
C ASN A 818 22.48 10.47 32.74
N GLY A 819 22.22 10.81 31.49
CA GLY A 819 22.73 12.01 30.84
C GLY A 819 21.62 12.88 30.27
N THR A 820 22.02 13.96 29.60
CA THR A 820 21.10 14.96 29.02
C THR A 820 21.52 15.46 27.64
N TYR A 821 22.67 15.01 27.13
CA TYR A 821 23.23 15.44 25.85
C TYR A 821 22.93 14.42 24.75
N THR A 822 22.99 14.87 23.49
CA THR A 822 22.84 14.01 22.32
C THR A 822 24.08 14.03 21.41
N VAL A 823 24.25 12.95 20.65
CA VAL A 823 25.16 12.88 19.50
C VAL A 823 24.35 12.41 18.29
N HIS A 824 24.27 13.25 17.27
CA HIS A 824 23.53 13.00 16.04
C HIS A 824 24.47 12.72 14.86
N GLY A 825 24.08 11.79 13.99
CA GLY A 825 24.87 11.43 12.83
C GLY A 825 24.11 10.63 11.78
N ARG A 826 24.80 10.33 10.67
CA ARG A 826 24.23 9.55 9.56
C ARG A 826 25.25 8.55 9.01
N ILE A 827 24.76 7.36 8.68
CA ILE A 827 25.54 6.24 8.17
C ILE A 827 25.14 5.90 6.74
N ARG A 828 26.15 5.64 5.89
CA ARG A 828 25.98 5.32 4.47
C ARG A 828 26.96 4.27 3.98
N GLY A 829 26.63 3.60 2.88
CA GLY A 829 27.54 2.68 2.19
C GLY A 829 28.68 3.43 1.48
N ALA A 830 29.92 3.03 1.72
CA ALA A 830 31.10 3.72 1.19
C ALA A 830 31.21 3.65 -0.35
N ALA A 831 30.71 2.58 -0.98
CA ALA A 831 30.81 2.37 -2.42
C ALA A 831 29.80 3.18 -3.26
N ASN A 832 28.63 3.50 -2.68
CA ASN A 832 27.47 4.00 -3.41
C ASN A 832 26.76 5.21 -2.75
N ASN A 833 27.19 5.60 -1.54
CA ASN A 833 26.62 6.70 -0.75
C ASN A 833 25.13 6.51 -0.41
N THR A 834 24.62 5.27 -0.41
CA THR A 834 23.24 4.97 -0.01
C THR A 834 23.11 4.98 1.52
N PRO A 835 22.00 5.50 2.08
CA PRO A 835 21.62 5.27 3.48
C PRO A 835 21.72 3.79 3.89
N LEU A 836 22.19 3.53 5.12
CA LEU A 836 22.17 2.19 5.72
C LEU A 836 21.24 2.18 6.94
N GLN A 837 20.14 1.46 6.85
CA GLN A 837 19.19 1.20 7.95
C GLN A 837 19.67 0.02 8.81
N GLY A 838 19.31 -0.01 10.09
CA GLY A 838 19.55 -1.17 10.96
C GLY A 838 21.00 -1.33 11.42
N ILE A 839 21.86 -0.32 11.22
CA ILE A 839 23.23 -0.31 11.74
C ILE A 839 23.17 0.08 13.22
N LEU A 840 23.78 -0.74 14.08
CA LEU A 840 23.98 -0.41 15.49
C LEU A 840 25.09 0.63 15.62
N VAL A 841 24.85 1.68 16.39
CA VAL A 841 25.79 2.76 16.68
C VAL A 841 25.94 2.91 18.18
N ARG A 842 27.16 3.13 18.68
CA ARG A 842 27.47 3.08 20.11
C ARG A 842 28.33 4.26 20.53
N ALA A 843 28.04 4.85 21.69
CA ALA A 843 28.93 5.76 22.39
C ALA A 843 29.72 5.01 23.45
N ILE A 844 31.05 5.10 23.39
CA ILE A 844 31.98 4.45 24.32
C ILE A 844 32.73 5.55 25.08
N SER A 845 32.68 5.53 26.41
CA SER A 845 33.39 6.50 27.25
C SER A 845 34.91 6.29 27.23
N GLY A 846 35.67 7.28 27.73
CA GLY A 846 37.13 7.16 27.87
C GLY A 846 37.62 6.00 28.76
N ASP A 847 36.75 5.45 29.62
CA ASP A 847 37.04 4.26 30.45
C ASP A 847 36.79 2.93 29.69
N GLY A 848 36.19 2.98 28.50
CA GLY A 848 35.95 1.82 27.61
C GLY A 848 34.56 1.19 27.69
N ASP A 849 33.66 1.71 28.54
CA ASP A 849 32.29 1.21 28.66
C ASP A 849 31.33 1.86 27.66
N VAL A 850 30.34 1.06 27.20
CA VAL A 850 29.29 1.52 26.29
C VAL A 850 28.21 2.25 27.09
N GLU A 851 28.09 3.56 26.89
CA GLU A 851 27.19 4.43 27.65
C GLU A 851 25.82 4.57 26.97
N VAL A 852 25.76 4.61 25.63
CA VAL A 852 24.51 4.74 24.84
C VAL A 852 24.62 3.92 23.56
N ASN A 853 23.47 3.38 23.11
CA ASN A 853 23.32 2.71 21.81
C ASN A 853 22.17 3.35 21.02
N ALA A 854 22.25 3.33 19.69
CA ALA A 854 21.19 3.72 18.77
C ALA A 854 21.20 2.81 17.53
N VAL A 855 20.10 2.76 16.79
CA VAL A 855 20.01 2.00 15.52
C VAL A 855 19.56 2.96 14.42
N THR A 856 20.15 2.85 13.22
CA THR A 856 19.87 3.78 12.12
C THR A 856 18.48 3.61 11.50
N ASP A 857 17.84 4.74 11.18
CA ASP A 857 16.54 4.80 10.48
C ASP A 857 16.65 4.42 8.98
N ALA A 858 15.52 4.41 8.26
CA ALA A 858 15.47 4.15 6.82
C ALA A 858 16.24 5.17 5.96
N ASN A 859 16.57 6.33 6.53
CA ASN A 859 17.41 7.36 5.94
C ASN A 859 18.87 7.27 6.40
N GLY A 860 19.23 6.29 7.23
CA GLY A 860 20.57 6.08 7.78
C GLY A 860 20.92 7.02 8.94
N ASN A 861 19.98 7.82 9.45
CA ASN A 861 20.22 8.74 10.56
C ASN A 861 20.19 7.99 11.89
N TYR A 862 20.94 8.47 12.89
CA TYR A 862 20.87 7.99 14.27
C TYR A 862 21.01 9.12 15.28
N SER A 863 20.51 8.89 16.49
CA SER A 863 20.56 9.80 17.63
C SER A 863 20.93 9.03 18.89
N LEU A 864 22.14 9.24 19.41
CA LEU A 864 22.55 8.72 20.71
C LEU A 864 22.10 9.73 21.77
N ILE A 865 21.10 9.36 22.58
CA ILE A 865 20.43 10.25 23.55
C ILE A 865 20.80 9.90 25.00
N ASP A 866 20.55 10.83 25.93
CA ASP A 866 20.85 10.70 27.36
C ASP A 866 22.35 10.45 27.66
N LEU A 867 23.26 11.11 26.92
CA LEU A 867 24.71 11.07 27.19
C LEU A 867 25.09 12.01 28.36
N PRO A 868 25.89 11.55 29.34
CA PRO A 868 26.50 12.43 30.33
C PRO A 868 27.49 13.43 29.69
N ALA A 869 27.84 14.52 30.38
CA ALA A 869 28.95 15.37 29.94
C ALA A 869 30.28 14.60 30.00
N GLY A 870 31.06 14.60 28.92
CA GLY A 870 32.29 13.82 28.82
C GLY A 870 32.80 13.63 27.38
N ASP A 871 33.85 12.83 27.27
CA ASP A 871 34.51 12.44 26.02
C ASP A 871 34.10 11.01 25.61
N TYR A 872 33.70 10.87 24.34
CA TYR A 872 33.16 9.63 23.78
C TYR A 872 33.78 9.29 22.43
N ARG A 873 34.13 8.02 22.25
CA ARG A 873 34.40 7.44 20.93
C ARG A 873 33.10 6.86 20.38
N ILE A 874 32.76 7.19 19.14
CA ILE A 874 31.59 6.62 18.45
C ILE A 874 32.04 5.57 17.45
N ASP A 875 31.41 4.38 17.49
CA ASP A 875 31.57 3.33 16.50
C ASP A 875 30.23 2.78 16.02
N ALA A 876 30.26 2.03 14.92
CA ALA A 876 29.09 1.46 14.25
C ALA A 876 29.38 0.04 13.75
N SER A 877 28.40 -0.86 13.84
CA SER A 877 28.49 -2.24 13.32
C SER A 877 27.15 -2.70 12.76
N GLY A 878 27.16 -3.54 11.72
CA GLY A 878 25.94 -4.00 11.06
C GLY A 878 26.16 -5.18 10.11
N VAL A 879 25.09 -5.90 9.81
CA VAL A 879 25.14 -7.15 9.05
C VAL A 879 25.64 -6.91 7.62
N GLY A 880 26.80 -7.50 7.28
CA GLY A 880 27.41 -7.37 5.96
C GLY A 880 28.22 -6.09 5.73
N PHE A 881 28.51 -5.33 6.79
CA PHE A 881 29.33 -4.11 6.73
C PHE A 881 30.53 -4.17 7.67
N GLU A 882 31.63 -3.53 7.29
CA GLU A 882 32.81 -3.37 8.14
C GLU A 882 32.48 -2.48 9.37
N ASP A 883 33.15 -2.73 10.50
CA ASP A 883 33.03 -1.86 11.69
C ASP A 883 33.46 -0.42 11.34
N GLY A 884 32.52 0.53 11.46
CA GLY A 884 32.76 1.95 11.24
C GLY A 884 33.21 2.65 12.52
N TYR A 885 34.11 3.63 12.39
CA TYR A 885 34.63 4.41 13.52
C TYR A 885 34.59 5.91 13.19
N PHE A 886 34.02 6.73 14.07
CA PHE A 886 33.89 8.16 13.78
C PHE A 886 35.27 8.83 13.66
N GLY A 887 35.50 9.55 12.56
CA GLY A 887 36.75 10.24 12.28
C GLY A 887 37.98 9.36 12.04
N GLY A 888 37.85 8.03 12.07
CA GLY A 888 38.94 7.07 11.95
C GLY A 888 38.67 5.95 10.95
N THR A 889 39.49 4.90 11.02
CA THR A 889 39.35 3.66 10.24
C THR A 889 39.45 2.40 11.09
N ASN A 890 39.73 2.53 12.39
CA ASN A 890 39.74 1.47 13.38
C ASN A 890 39.62 2.06 14.80
N GLU A 891 39.50 1.18 15.78
CA GLU A 891 39.32 1.55 17.19
C GLU A 891 40.42 2.44 17.79
N GLN A 892 41.64 2.38 17.26
CA GLN A 892 42.83 3.07 17.78
C GLN A 892 43.05 4.46 17.18
N ASN A 893 42.39 4.79 16.06
CA ASN A 893 42.51 6.08 15.37
C ASN A 893 41.16 6.82 15.20
N ALA A 894 40.11 6.34 15.88
CA ALA A 894 38.84 7.04 15.98
C ALA A 894 38.98 8.39 16.71
N SER A 895 38.25 9.40 16.24
CA SER A 895 38.17 10.71 16.89
C SER A 895 37.27 10.66 18.12
N SER A 896 37.68 11.36 19.19
CA SER A 896 36.81 11.63 20.34
C SER A 896 35.81 12.75 20.01
N ILE A 897 34.59 12.61 20.53
CA ILE A 897 33.54 13.61 20.57
C ILE A 897 33.36 14.03 22.03
N THR A 898 33.48 15.33 22.31
CA THR A 898 33.17 15.90 23.62
C THR A 898 31.75 16.48 23.60
N VAL A 899 30.91 16.10 24.57
CA VAL A 899 29.60 16.74 24.81
C VAL A 899 29.52 17.30 26.24
N GLY A 900 28.81 18.42 26.43
CA GLY A 900 28.76 19.11 27.71
C GLY A 900 28.49 20.61 27.59
N ASN A 901 28.48 21.32 28.72
CA ASN A 901 28.29 22.79 28.80
C ASN A 901 27.03 23.31 28.07
N GLY A 902 25.96 22.51 28.00
CA GLY A 902 24.74 22.88 27.27
C GLY A 902 24.85 22.76 25.74
N GLN A 903 25.77 21.93 25.22
CA GLN A 903 25.96 21.69 23.79
C GLN A 903 25.95 20.19 23.47
N ASP A 904 25.12 19.83 22.49
CA ASP A 904 25.07 18.53 21.84
C ASP A 904 26.06 18.45 20.67
N PHE A 905 26.35 17.25 20.17
CA PHE A 905 27.25 17.08 19.02
C PHE A 905 26.51 16.70 17.74
N GLU A 906 26.65 17.55 16.73
CA GLU A 906 26.07 17.35 15.40
C GLU A 906 27.06 16.80 14.37
N GLY A 907 26.54 16.01 13.43
CA GLY A 907 27.29 15.58 12.26
C GLY A 907 28.31 14.45 12.48
N ALA A 908 28.07 13.54 13.43
CA ALA A 908 28.86 12.32 13.67
C ALA A 908 28.69 11.26 12.54
N ASN A 909 28.97 11.66 11.30
CA ASN A 909 28.71 10.87 10.10
C ASN A 909 29.79 9.79 9.86
N MET A 910 29.38 8.63 9.34
CA MET A 910 30.27 7.51 9.01
C MET A 910 29.89 6.87 7.67
N ASN A 911 30.89 6.40 6.92
CA ASN A 911 30.70 5.60 5.71
C ASN A 911 31.30 4.22 5.95
N LEU A 912 30.52 3.15 5.75
CA LEU A 912 30.95 1.77 6.01
C LEU A 912 31.19 1.03 4.69
N GLY A 913 32.30 0.29 4.60
CA GLY A 913 32.52 -0.69 3.54
C GLY A 913 31.56 -1.88 3.69
N GLU A 914 31.25 -2.58 2.60
CA GLU A 914 30.67 -3.92 2.72
C GLU A 914 31.76 -4.90 3.17
N ASP A 915 31.45 -5.78 4.14
CA ASP A 915 32.37 -6.76 4.70
C ASP A 915 32.65 -7.88 3.67
N ASN A 916 33.57 -7.58 2.75
CA ASN A 916 34.00 -8.49 1.71
C ASN A 916 34.92 -9.56 2.33
N ILE A 917 34.32 -10.62 2.88
CA ILE A 917 35.02 -11.84 3.29
C ILE A 917 35.57 -12.54 2.04
N THR A 918 36.68 -12.03 1.53
CA THR A 918 37.33 -12.44 0.27
C THR A 918 38.77 -12.87 0.50
N SER A 919 38.96 -13.96 1.26
CA SER A 919 40.25 -14.67 1.31
C SER A 919 40.28 -15.72 0.20
N VAL A 920 40.85 -15.36 -0.96
CA VAL A 920 41.13 -16.29 -2.05
C VAL A 920 42.43 -17.04 -1.75
N SER A 921 42.31 -18.27 -1.29
CA SER A 921 43.36 -19.30 -1.32
C SER A 921 42.73 -20.61 -1.76
N ASP A 922 43.42 -21.37 -2.62
CA ASP A 922 42.79 -22.38 -3.46
C ASP A 922 42.01 -23.47 -2.72
N GLY A 923 40.72 -23.58 -3.05
CA GLY A 923 39.96 -24.83 -3.03
C GLY A 923 39.42 -25.30 -1.69
N ASP A 924 38.25 -24.79 -1.29
CA ASP A 924 37.15 -25.70 -0.98
C ASP A 924 35.77 -25.09 -1.27
N ALA A 925 34.73 -25.93 -1.29
CA ALA A 925 33.37 -25.54 -1.69
C ALA A 925 32.61 -24.76 -0.59
N ALA A 926 31.53 -24.08 -0.98
CA ALA A 926 30.58 -23.48 -0.03
C ALA A 926 30.06 -24.55 0.95
N VAL A 927 30.14 -24.25 2.25
CA VAL A 927 29.78 -25.17 3.34
C VAL A 927 28.31 -25.56 3.20
N PRO A 928 27.97 -26.86 3.08
CA PRO A 928 26.58 -27.29 2.87
C PRO A 928 25.71 -26.99 4.08
N GLU A 929 24.61 -26.26 3.88
CA GLU A 929 23.68 -25.92 4.97
C GLU A 929 22.69 -27.06 5.30
N ALA A 930 22.61 -28.10 4.48
CA ALA A 930 21.81 -29.31 4.74
C ALA A 930 22.43 -30.56 4.11
N PHE A 931 22.13 -31.74 4.67
CA PHE A 931 22.36 -33.03 4.03
C PHE A 931 21.51 -33.16 2.74
N ASP A 932 22.12 -33.49 1.61
CA ASP A 932 21.44 -33.86 0.36
C ASP A 932 22.15 -35.04 -0.33
N LEU A 933 21.36 -35.82 -1.07
CA LEU A 933 21.81 -36.84 -2.00
C LEU A 933 21.25 -36.48 -3.39
N SER A 934 22.08 -35.88 -4.24
CA SER A 934 21.66 -35.37 -5.54
C SER A 934 21.34 -36.52 -6.53
N GLN A 935 20.64 -36.20 -7.63
CA GLN A 935 20.41 -37.18 -8.71
C GLN A 935 21.74 -37.54 -9.39
N ASN A 936 21.95 -38.83 -9.68
CA ASN A 936 23.15 -39.30 -10.35
C ASN A 936 23.22 -38.76 -11.80
N TYR A 937 24.43 -38.46 -12.28
CA TYR A 937 24.64 -37.95 -13.63
C TYR A 937 25.81 -38.67 -14.35
N PRO A 938 25.64 -39.10 -15.62
CA PRO A 938 24.38 -39.14 -16.36
C PRO A 938 23.35 -40.10 -15.74
N ASN A 939 22.07 -39.93 -16.10
CA ASN A 939 20.99 -40.88 -15.83
C ASN A 939 19.94 -40.75 -16.94
N PRO A 940 19.64 -41.80 -17.74
CA PRO A 940 20.26 -43.13 -17.74
C PRO A 940 21.77 -43.12 -18.04
N PHE A 941 22.48 -44.19 -17.70
CA PHE A 941 23.94 -44.25 -17.82
C PHE A 941 24.45 -45.59 -18.34
N ASN A 942 25.65 -45.61 -18.92
CA ASN A 942 26.28 -46.81 -19.49
C ASN A 942 27.83 -46.70 -19.49
N PRO A 943 28.56 -47.55 -18.76
CA PRO A 943 28.18 -48.21 -17.51
C PRO A 943 28.52 -47.33 -16.29
N GLU A 944 28.99 -46.08 -16.51
CA GLU A 944 29.53 -45.22 -15.45
C GLU A 944 28.63 -43.99 -15.17
N THR A 945 28.48 -43.65 -13.89
CA THR A 945 27.71 -42.50 -13.41
C THR A 945 28.32 -41.94 -12.12
N GLN A 946 28.14 -40.64 -11.87
CA GLN A 946 28.58 -39.96 -10.66
C GLN A 946 27.38 -39.68 -9.75
N ILE A 947 27.49 -40.05 -8.48
CA ILE A 947 26.55 -39.73 -7.41
C ILE A 947 27.18 -38.63 -6.57
N LYS A 948 26.54 -37.45 -6.54
CA LYS A 948 26.93 -36.33 -5.69
C LYS A 948 26.08 -36.32 -4.41
N TYR A 949 26.69 -36.01 -3.28
CA TYR A 949 26.02 -35.84 -1.99
C TYR A 949 26.76 -34.79 -1.16
N GLN A 950 26.13 -34.29 -0.10
CA GLN A 950 26.71 -33.28 0.76
C GLN A 950 26.30 -33.49 2.23
N LEU A 951 27.18 -33.06 3.14
CA LEU A 951 27.03 -33.20 4.58
C LEU A 951 27.10 -31.81 5.23
N SER A 952 26.15 -31.50 6.11
CA SER A 952 26.08 -30.24 6.86
C SER A 952 26.68 -30.30 8.26
N GLU A 953 27.16 -31.47 8.67
CA GLU A 953 27.99 -31.69 9.86
C GLU A 953 28.91 -32.91 9.63
N ASN A 954 29.88 -33.12 10.51
CA ASN A 954 30.72 -34.32 10.47
C ASN A 954 29.84 -35.55 10.77
N SER A 955 29.97 -36.62 9.99
CA SER A 955 29.05 -37.77 10.09
C SER A 955 29.66 -39.08 9.59
N GLN A 956 29.24 -40.20 10.21
CA GLN A 956 29.37 -41.52 9.61
C GLN A 956 28.41 -41.61 8.41
N VAL A 957 28.97 -41.71 7.21
CA VAL A 957 28.23 -41.84 5.95
C VAL A 957 28.28 -43.26 5.46
N THR A 958 27.12 -43.80 5.06
CA THR A 958 27.01 -45.07 4.35
C THR A 958 26.22 -44.86 3.06
N LEU A 959 26.84 -45.07 1.90
CA LEU A 959 26.19 -45.02 0.58
C LEU A 959 26.18 -46.42 -0.03
N LYS A 960 24.98 -46.95 -0.33
CA LYS A 960 24.76 -48.30 -0.87
C LYS A 960 23.91 -48.28 -2.13
N ILE A 961 24.07 -49.32 -2.95
CA ILE A 961 23.25 -49.58 -4.13
C ILE A 961 22.49 -50.88 -3.93
N PHE A 962 21.19 -50.85 -4.25
CA PHE A 962 20.26 -51.97 -4.19
C PHE A 962 19.61 -52.21 -5.55
N ASN A 963 19.23 -53.46 -5.82
CA ASN A 963 18.33 -53.79 -6.93
C ASN A 963 16.85 -53.61 -6.52
N LEU A 964 15.92 -53.75 -7.46
CA LEU A 964 14.46 -53.64 -7.21
C LEU A 964 13.90 -54.69 -6.22
N LEU A 965 14.68 -55.71 -5.84
CA LEU A 965 14.31 -56.70 -4.81
C LEU A 965 14.85 -56.32 -3.42
N GLY A 966 15.42 -55.12 -3.25
CA GLY A 966 16.02 -54.65 -2.00
C GLY A 966 17.35 -55.34 -1.65
N GLN A 967 17.96 -56.09 -2.57
CA GLN A 967 19.22 -56.79 -2.33
C GLN A 967 20.39 -55.83 -2.58
N GLU A 968 21.34 -55.77 -1.64
CA GLU A 968 22.55 -54.95 -1.78
C GLU A 968 23.42 -55.48 -2.93
N VAL A 969 23.75 -54.60 -3.87
CA VAL A 969 24.63 -54.85 -5.01
C VAL A 969 26.06 -54.51 -4.64
N ILE A 970 26.27 -53.32 -4.06
CA ILE A 970 27.57 -52.82 -3.60
C ILE A 970 27.38 -51.68 -2.57
N THR A 971 28.26 -51.62 -1.56
CA THR A 971 28.48 -50.42 -0.74
C THR A 971 29.59 -49.59 -1.39
N LEU A 972 29.31 -48.32 -1.69
CA LEU A 972 30.28 -47.38 -2.29
C LEU A 972 31.05 -46.57 -1.23
N VAL A 973 30.40 -46.26 -0.11
CA VAL A 973 30.95 -45.44 0.98
C VAL A 973 30.49 -46.05 2.30
N ASN A 974 31.39 -46.18 3.28
CA ASN A 974 31.07 -46.53 4.67
C ASN A 974 32.19 -46.03 5.60
N GLN A 975 32.23 -44.73 5.86
CA GLN A 975 33.29 -44.09 6.64
C GLN A 975 32.80 -42.79 7.28
N GLU A 976 33.53 -42.30 8.28
CA GLU A 976 33.32 -41.00 8.88
C GLU A 976 33.89 -39.91 7.95
N GLN A 977 33.11 -38.86 7.68
CA GLN A 977 33.46 -37.79 6.76
C GLN A 977 33.16 -36.43 7.40
N PRO A 978 34.04 -35.42 7.24
CA PRO A 978 33.75 -34.08 7.70
C PRO A 978 32.65 -33.40 6.85
N ILE A 979 32.09 -32.31 7.39
CA ILE A 979 31.23 -31.37 6.66
C ILE A 979 31.81 -31.03 5.28
N GLY A 980 30.98 -31.03 4.22
CA GLY A 980 31.47 -30.81 2.86
C GLY A 980 30.68 -31.51 1.74
N VAL A 981 31.11 -31.28 0.51
CA VAL A 981 30.49 -31.80 -0.72
C VAL A 981 31.32 -32.94 -1.29
N TYR A 982 30.68 -34.05 -1.62
CA TYR A 982 31.33 -35.27 -2.08
C TYR A 982 30.73 -35.79 -3.39
N THR A 983 31.57 -36.41 -4.22
CA THR A 983 31.15 -37.11 -5.44
C THR A 983 31.81 -38.48 -5.47
N VAL A 984 31.03 -39.52 -5.74
CA VAL A 984 31.52 -40.91 -5.87
C VAL A 984 30.98 -41.54 -7.15
N GLN A 985 31.83 -42.31 -7.82
CA GLN A 985 31.52 -42.91 -9.12
C GLN A 985 31.07 -44.37 -8.94
N TRP A 986 30.02 -44.78 -9.66
CA TRP A 986 29.71 -46.20 -9.87
C TRP A 986 29.95 -46.56 -11.33
N ASN A 987 30.46 -47.78 -11.57
CA ASN A 987 30.80 -48.30 -12.90
C ASN A 987 29.99 -49.55 -13.29
N GLY A 988 28.77 -49.65 -12.75
CA GLY A 988 27.80 -50.70 -13.09
C GLY A 988 28.16 -52.09 -12.55
N LYS A 989 29.10 -52.21 -11.61
CA LYS A 989 29.56 -53.51 -11.06
C LYS A 989 29.01 -53.81 -9.66
N ASP A 990 28.86 -55.10 -9.38
CA ASP A 990 28.57 -55.60 -8.03
C ASP A 990 29.83 -55.70 -7.15
N SER A 991 29.61 -56.01 -5.87
CA SER A 991 30.64 -56.28 -4.85
C SER A 991 31.60 -57.44 -5.16
N PHE A 992 31.33 -58.24 -6.20
CA PHE A 992 32.22 -59.31 -6.70
C PHE A 992 32.92 -58.90 -8.01
N GLY A 993 32.81 -57.64 -8.43
CA GLY A 993 33.42 -57.10 -9.65
C GLY A 993 32.72 -57.49 -10.95
N ARG A 994 31.55 -58.14 -10.87
CA ARG A 994 30.76 -58.59 -12.03
C ARG A 994 29.89 -57.45 -12.54
N GLN A 995 29.67 -57.39 -13.86
CA GLN A 995 28.75 -56.41 -14.45
C GLN A 995 27.31 -56.68 -14.00
N ALA A 996 26.62 -55.65 -13.53
CA ALA A 996 25.21 -55.70 -13.16
C ALA A 996 24.31 -55.83 -14.41
N ALA A 997 23.05 -56.15 -14.19
CA ALA A 997 22.07 -56.25 -15.27
C ALA A 997 21.57 -54.86 -15.68
N THR A 998 21.22 -54.69 -16.96
CA THR A 998 20.45 -53.53 -17.44
C THR A 998 19.14 -53.43 -16.66
N GLY A 999 18.80 -52.25 -16.13
CA GLY A 999 17.60 -52.05 -15.33
C GLY A 999 17.71 -50.94 -14.29
N VAL A 1000 16.65 -50.79 -13.50
CA VAL A 1000 16.57 -49.79 -12.42
C VAL A 1000 17.26 -50.31 -11.17
N TYR A 1001 18.04 -49.44 -10.54
CA TYR A 1001 18.66 -49.61 -9.23
C TYR A 1001 18.26 -48.45 -8.32
N ILE A 1002 18.37 -48.63 -7.01
CA ILE A 1002 18.16 -47.58 -6.03
C ILE A 1002 19.47 -47.39 -5.27
N TYR A 1003 19.97 -46.17 -5.19
CA TYR A 1003 21.08 -45.82 -4.30
C TYR A 1003 20.53 -45.08 -3.07
N GLN A 1004 21.09 -45.38 -1.91
CA GLN A 1004 20.65 -44.86 -0.62
C GLN A 1004 21.85 -44.37 0.19
N MET A 1005 21.75 -43.16 0.71
CA MET A 1005 22.66 -42.61 1.71
C MET A 1005 22.00 -42.67 3.09
N LYS A 1006 22.74 -43.13 4.11
CA LYS A 1006 22.51 -42.79 5.52
C LYS A 1006 23.67 -41.90 6.00
N ALA A 1007 23.36 -40.83 6.72
CA ALA A 1007 24.34 -39.97 7.38
C ALA A 1007 23.92 -39.72 8.84
N GLY A 1008 24.83 -39.94 9.78
CA GLY A 1008 24.52 -39.92 11.22
C GLY A 1008 23.38 -40.91 11.56
N ASP A 1009 22.59 -40.64 12.59
CA ASP A 1009 21.41 -41.46 12.93
C ASP A 1009 20.06 -40.93 12.42
N LYS A 1010 20.01 -39.67 11.97
CA LYS A 1010 18.77 -38.99 11.61
C LYS A 1010 18.49 -38.91 10.11
N PHE A 1011 19.51 -38.93 9.25
CA PHE A 1011 19.32 -38.72 7.80
C PHE A 1011 19.41 -40.02 7.01
N VAL A 1012 18.35 -40.34 6.25
CA VAL A 1012 18.33 -41.41 5.24
C VAL A 1012 17.61 -40.90 4.00
N MET A 1013 18.26 -40.97 2.83
CA MET A 1013 17.69 -40.55 1.55
C MET A 1013 18.00 -41.57 0.46
N SER A 1014 17.05 -41.81 -0.44
CA SER A 1014 17.20 -42.80 -1.53
C SER A 1014 16.74 -42.22 -2.87
N LYS A 1015 17.43 -42.56 -3.97
CA LYS A 1015 17.07 -42.14 -5.33
C LYS A 1015 17.20 -43.31 -6.34
N PRO A 1016 16.35 -43.38 -7.37
CA PRO A 1016 16.44 -44.37 -8.44
C PRO A 1016 17.45 -43.95 -9.52
N MET A 1017 18.01 -44.92 -10.24
CA MET A 1017 18.88 -44.73 -11.41
C MET A 1017 18.69 -45.87 -12.42
N LEU A 1018 18.90 -45.60 -13.71
CA LEU A 1018 18.73 -46.58 -14.79
C LEU A 1018 20.07 -46.89 -15.48
N LEU A 1019 20.55 -48.12 -15.28
CA LEU A 1019 21.72 -48.67 -15.97
C LEU A 1019 21.30 -49.22 -17.33
N LEU A 1020 21.88 -48.68 -18.40
CA LEU A 1020 21.82 -49.20 -19.77
C LEU A 1020 23.09 -50.00 -20.13
N LYS A 1021 23.04 -50.70 -21.26
CA LYS A 1021 24.18 -51.41 -21.88
C LYS A 1021 24.34 -50.94 -23.32
#